data_AF-A0A415BK87-F1
#
_entry.id   AF-A0A415BK87-F1
#
_cell.length_a   1.000
_cell.length_b   1.000
_cell.length_c   1.000
_cell.angle_alpha   90.00
_cell.angle_beta   90.00
_cell.angle_gamma   90.00
#
_symmetry.space_group_name_H-M   'P 1'
#
loop_
_entity.id
_entity.type
_entity.pdbx_description
1 polymer ?
#
loop_
_entity_poly.entity_id
_entity_poly.type
_entity_poly.pdbx_seq_one_letter_code
_entity_poly.pdbx_strand_id
1 'polypeptide(L)'
;MRSDKNNSEQPADKSLIETPVSRRGLFAALAVAAGLGLLGAEDAFGWDYWGQNARINQGAWDMYGMINGKINCCRGRSNPTNQCMGWANDWTEWYAFRYAYVQILRYALNLQVECDYENELWFHLSFYPLTACGDTNYNPNGKRIWFAADHDNLGAIKEDEQENNIVTFDGNLTNEELGVGTGRHDTGWKHYQYHDTGKWYRRTSKDVSHRWCADLNIFNIYVEGVSHDETVDTLHSQTGWLTSTVKQTYLTSEDIQGIVCRVHAADDDSLNWDVGNASIKDCTGLFQQIFKGNYNQLFLTEFSKVRDDSYFDDWGPIPGFLTTFRPAHVADASCAVNALGGGPWDGKEFNHVANTQPFEINRAGVASRASAWWVTKAFSEGTPLFEDGAVAIISDASGLCVNRPNATQTRPFKLNLFHNGYKGGVAGDRASAWVVEEVPFTGSLSLNDGSKEIGADQTVTCSDPLLSCTPCHNWSDVKGNNGGTAVSDFMYRWYYADTDEVPLDCSGASIIGSCHLSNFGDMPDCPAYRHVGMNMSAKMCIEAISLRLDGSPWQGSICYSMLTKGGEWSDAAADGARIGEGGKSLRWSAIKVWLTGEVSQHFDLEVRAFNSNLSWTGGYVSGHDLDFTSVNGFGDLRGVNELRCVQVDLIPKPKGATVLREFSKGLRELSLTELELDSLSGRYLSCVVQQVFPTALRSGIDFDSPLVHRFHGSVSAGPVHVGGIKVVYHADGIDDESVVFTETAQAGPHTASDDATSAAIKTHCNLNDHFDEDPSTGFTGWFTDKGLTSPYGGSELSAGDELHLYSRNRLTLRCAFTDDSVDTTELVLRTSPESTAPLAESWSLPDFGLSDERHALDGIGLPAIGDDGPAHKALYLGESVTLARPMGRVYARMEDGTWAGFRAVAWLASQDSDSQMTKVTPTRDTCVYMRVERADYDGVSSTKN
;
A
#
# COMPACT_ATOMS: atom_id res chain seq x y z
N MET A 1 3.00 15.65 35.07
CA MET A 1 3.69 16.87 35.55
C MET A 1 2.65 17.78 36.20
N ARG A 2 2.92 18.37 37.39
CA ARG A 2 2.01 19.30 38.08
C ARG A 2 2.07 20.67 37.41
N SER A 3 0.93 21.14 36.90
CA SER A 3 0.71 22.55 36.59
C SER A 3 0.06 23.19 37.82
N ASP A 4 0.80 23.98 38.58
CA ASP A 4 0.23 24.84 39.62
C ASP A 4 -0.70 25.88 38.97
N LYS A 5 -2.00 25.83 39.31
CA LYS A 5 -3.04 26.75 38.81
C LYS A 5 -2.95 28.18 39.37
N ASN A 6 -1.84 28.57 40.02
CA ASN A 6 -1.74 29.82 40.79
C ASN A 6 -0.74 30.86 40.26
N ASN A 7 -0.52 30.95 38.94
CA ASN A 7 0.11 32.15 38.38
C ASN A 7 -0.92 32.98 37.60
N SER A 8 -1.39 34.05 38.24
CA SER A 8 -2.37 35.01 37.72
C SER A 8 -1.74 36.10 36.85
N GLU A 9 -0.78 35.74 35.99
CA GLU A 9 -0.30 36.62 34.92
C GLU A 9 -0.59 35.93 33.59
N GLN A 10 -1.50 36.51 32.80
CA GLN A 10 -1.79 36.07 31.44
C GLN A 10 -0.51 36.07 30.58
N PRO A 11 -0.29 35.03 29.78
CA PRO A 11 0.23 35.19 28.44
C PRO A 11 -0.95 34.97 27.48
N ALA A 12 -1.43 36.07 26.88
CA ALA A 12 -2.07 35.96 25.58
C ALA A 12 -1.07 35.31 24.61
N ASP A 13 -1.57 34.45 23.72
CA ASP A 13 -0.85 33.74 22.66
C ASP A 13 -0.11 32.43 23.03
N LYS A 14 -0.87 31.38 23.42
CA LYS A 14 -0.56 29.98 23.04
C LYS A 14 -1.85 29.20 22.78
N SER A 15 -1.90 28.50 21.64
CA SER A 15 -3.02 27.65 21.23
C SER A 15 -3.21 26.47 22.17
N LEU A 16 -4.47 26.18 22.53
CA LEU A 16 -4.92 24.96 23.19
C LEU A 16 -4.53 23.74 22.34
N ILE A 17 -3.37 23.16 22.63
CA ILE A 17 -2.98 21.84 22.14
C ILE A 17 -2.63 21.00 23.35
N GLU A 18 -3.14 19.77 23.35
CA GLU A 18 -2.84 18.66 24.27
C GLU A 18 -3.53 18.69 25.65
N THR A 19 -4.78 18.22 25.67
CA THR A 19 -5.35 17.52 26.84
C THR A 19 -6.18 16.34 26.30
N PRO A 20 -6.01 15.10 26.78
CA PRO A 20 -6.80 13.97 26.32
C PRO A 20 -8.20 14.08 26.95
N VAL A 21 -9.11 14.73 26.22
CA VAL A 21 -10.52 14.86 26.59
C VAL A 21 -11.29 13.77 25.86
N SER A 22 -12.17 13.04 26.57
CA SER A 22 -13.04 12.03 25.95
C SER A 22 -13.90 12.63 24.83
N ARG A 23 -14.36 11.83 23.86
CA ARG A 23 -15.19 12.31 22.72
C ARG A 23 -16.40 13.14 23.17
N ARG A 24 -16.96 12.90 24.37
CA ARG A 24 -18.03 13.72 24.97
C ARG A 24 -17.54 15.11 25.43
N GLY A 25 -16.35 15.19 26.02
CA GLY A 25 -15.80 16.48 26.44
C GLY A 25 -15.33 17.35 25.26
N LEU A 26 -14.95 16.77 24.12
CA LEU A 26 -14.66 17.54 22.89
C LEU A 26 -15.92 18.19 22.30
N PHE A 27 -17.03 17.46 22.20
CA PHE A 27 -18.30 18.01 21.69
C PHE A 27 -18.93 19.02 22.66
N ALA A 28 -18.78 18.83 23.98
CA ALA A 28 -19.22 19.79 24.98
C ALA A 28 -18.38 21.08 24.99
N ALA A 29 -17.04 20.97 24.87
CA ALA A 29 -16.16 22.13 24.74
C ALA A 29 -16.43 22.92 23.46
N LEU A 30 -16.72 22.24 22.34
CA LEU A 30 -17.15 22.86 21.08
C LEU A 30 -18.51 23.55 21.18
N ALA A 31 -19.49 22.96 21.90
CA ALA A 31 -20.81 23.56 22.10
C ALA A 31 -20.78 24.83 22.98
N VAL A 32 -19.90 24.86 23.98
CA VAL A 32 -19.64 26.04 24.84
C VAL A 32 -18.88 27.12 24.06
N ALA A 33 -17.86 26.75 23.28
CA ALA A 33 -17.11 27.68 22.44
C ALA A 33 -17.96 28.29 21.30
N ALA A 34 -18.98 27.57 20.81
CA ALA A 34 -19.92 28.03 19.79
C ALA A 34 -21.12 28.85 20.34
N GLY A 35 -21.21 29.07 21.67
CA GLY A 35 -22.25 29.90 22.28
C GLY A 35 -23.67 29.33 22.21
N LEU A 36 -23.83 28.03 21.96
CA LEU A 36 -25.14 27.36 21.77
C LEU A 36 -25.66 26.63 23.02
N GLY A 37 -24.98 26.72 24.17
CA GLY A 37 -25.39 26.08 25.43
C GLY A 37 -26.04 27.05 26.42
N LEU A 38 -27.33 26.85 26.73
CA LEU A 38 -28.09 27.55 27.78
C LEU A 38 -27.89 26.95 29.19
N LEU A 39 -26.85 26.11 29.39
CA LEU A 39 -26.60 25.38 30.63
C LEU A 39 -25.11 25.42 31.00
N GLY A 40 -24.81 25.43 32.31
CA GLY A 40 -23.45 25.51 32.84
C GLY A 40 -22.63 24.26 32.54
N ALA A 41 -21.29 24.38 32.59
CA ALA A 41 -20.34 23.30 32.29
C ALA A 41 -20.56 22.04 33.17
N GLU A 42 -21.20 22.18 34.32
CA GLU A 42 -21.47 21.11 35.30
C GLU A 42 -22.67 20.23 34.89
N ASP A 43 -23.65 20.79 34.17
CA ASP A 43 -24.85 20.06 33.72
C ASP A 43 -24.61 19.27 32.42
N ALA A 44 -23.58 19.63 31.65
CA ALA A 44 -23.28 19.01 30.35
C ALA A 44 -22.60 17.64 30.47
N PHE A 45 -22.11 17.26 31.66
CA PHE A 45 -21.41 15.99 31.87
C PHE A 45 -22.29 14.82 32.30
N GLY A 46 -23.57 15.01 32.63
CA GLY A 46 -24.51 13.91 32.94
C GLY A 46 -23.95 12.89 33.94
N TRP A 47 -23.61 13.35 35.15
CA TRP A 47 -23.08 12.50 36.22
C TRP A 47 -24.24 11.75 36.88
N ASP A 48 -24.24 10.41 36.82
CA ASP A 48 -25.14 9.62 37.66
C ASP A 48 -24.53 9.52 39.07
N TYR A 49 -24.91 10.42 39.96
CA TYR A 49 -24.53 10.37 41.39
C TYR A 49 -25.28 9.23 42.11
N TRP A 50 -24.94 7.98 41.81
CA TRP A 50 -25.55 6.79 42.41
C TRP A 50 -25.54 6.81 43.93
N GLY A 51 -24.50 7.40 44.53
CA GLY A 51 -24.39 7.60 45.98
C GLY A 51 -25.51 8.46 46.57
N GLN A 52 -26.14 9.37 45.81
CA GLN A 52 -27.30 10.13 46.30
C GLN A 52 -28.54 9.25 46.51
N ASN A 53 -28.61 8.12 45.82
CA ASN A 53 -29.70 7.16 45.97
C ASN A 53 -29.44 6.13 47.09
N ALA A 54 -28.27 6.18 47.74
CA ALA A 54 -27.96 5.28 48.84
C ALA A 54 -28.84 5.58 50.05
N ARG A 55 -29.33 4.56 50.75
CA ARG A 55 -29.98 4.71 52.05
C ARG A 55 -28.94 5.08 53.10
N ILE A 56 -29.34 5.88 54.09
CA ILE A 56 -28.57 6.02 55.33
C ILE A 56 -28.51 4.63 55.98
N ASN A 57 -27.32 4.24 56.48
CA ASN A 57 -27.01 2.89 56.97
C ASN A 57 -27.08 1.78 55.89
N GLN A 58 -26.82 2.11 54.63
CA GLN A 58 -26.76 1.08 53.56
C GLN A 58 -25.52 0.20 53.66
N GLY A 59 -24.42 0.69 54.25
CA GLY A 59 -23.12 0.01 54.19
C GLY A 59 -22.58 -0.01 52.77
N ALA A 60 -21.78 -1.04 52.43
CA ALA A 60 -21.20 -1.21 51.10
C ALA A 60 -22.28 -1.42 50.02
N TRP A 61 -22.10 -0.77 48.88
CA TRP A 61 -22.94 -0.93 47.70
C TRP A 61 -22.11 -0.87 46.42
N ASP A 62 -22.56 -1.61 45.41
CA ASP A 62 -21.84 -1.76 44.14
C ASP A 62 -22.81 -1.51 42.99
N MET A 63 -22.37 -0.75 42.01
CA MET A 63 -23.08 -0.50 40.78
C MET A 63 -22.13 -0.75 39.61
N TYR A 64 -22.37 -1.86 38.90
CA TYR A 64 -21.56 -2.36 37.79
C TYR A 64 -20.23 -3.08 38.14
N GLY A 65 -20.06 -3.57 39.38
CA GLY A 65 -19.17 -4.70 39.68
C GLY A 65 -17.77 -4.34 40.15
N MET A 66 -17.62 -3.22 40.85
CA MET A 66 -16.34 -2.73 41.38
C MET A 66 -15.98 -3.34 42.75
N ILE A 67 -16.98 -3.71 43.56
CA ILE A 67 -16.80 -4.36 44.87
C ILE A 67 -16.55 -5.85 44.65
N ASN A 68 -15.45 -6.36 45.19
CA ASN A 68 -14.98 -7.74 44.97
C ASN A 68 -14.74 -8.09 43.48
N GLY A 69 -14.84 -7.11 42.58
CA GLY A 69 -14.46 -7.19 41.18
C GLY A 69 -13.05 -6.62 40.92
N LYS A 70 -12.62 -6.66 39.66
CA LYS A 70 -11.34 -6.08 39.23
C LYS A 70 -11.59 -4.79 38.47
N ILE A 71 -10.85 -3.72 38.79
CA ILE A 71 -10.74 -2.51 37.95
C ILE A 71 -9.99 -2.90 36.68
N ASN A 72 -10.77 -3.36 35.72
CA ASN A 72 -10.31 -3.86 34.45
C ASN A 72 -11.45 -3.80 33.45
N CYS A 73 -11.26 -3.02 32.39
CA CYS A 73 -12.12 -3.02 31.22
C CYS A 73 -13.52 -2.47 31.53
N CYS A 74 -13.67 -1.17 31.25
CA CYS A 74 -14.88 -0.66 30.64
C CYS A 74 -15.19 -1.57 29.44
N ARG A 75 -16.22 -2.42 29.56
CA ARG A 75 -16.66 -3.33 28.52
C ARG A 75 -16.96 -2.57 27.23
N GLY A 76 -16.07 -2.72 26.26
CA GLY A 76 -16.31 -2.40 24.85
C GLY A 76 -16.34 -0.92 24.52
N ARG A 77 -15.70 -0.57 23.40
CA ARG A 77 -15.79 0.75 22.72
C ARG A 77 -17.24 1.19 22.40
N SER A 78 -18.25 0.39 22.73
CA SER A 78 -19.66 0.56 22.39
C SER A 78 -20.59 0.82 23.59
N ASN A 79 -20.16 0.76 24.86
CA ASN A 79 -21.04 1.12 25.99
C ASN A 79 -20.28 1.68 27.22
N PRO A 80 -20.32 3.01 27.49
CA PRO A 80 -19.54 3.65 28.53
C PRO A 80 -20.32 3.79 29.84
N THR A 81 -20.76 2.68 30.46
CA THR A 81 -21.24 2.73 31.84
C THR A 81 -20.04 2.63 32.78
N ASN A 82 -19.71 3.72 33.47
CA ASN A 82 -18.63 3.77 34.46
C ASN A 82 -18.91 2.77 35.59
N GLN A 83 -17.88 2.05 36.04
CA GLN A 83 -17.99 1.20 37.22
C GLN A 83 -17.88 2.09 38.46
N CYS A 84 -18.81 1.96 39.40
CA CYS A 84 -18.74 2.69 40.66
C CYS A 84 -19.18 1.84 41.84
N MET A 85 -18.67 2.18 43.01
CA MET A 85 -19.00 1.56 44.28
C MET A 85 -19.07 2.62 45.36
N GLY A 86 -19.65 2.28 46.50
CA GLY A 86 -19.60 3.18 47.63
C GLY A 86 -20.00 2.58 48.95
N TRP A 87 -19.92 3.39 49.99
CA TRP A 87 -20.27 3.03 51.35
C TRP A 87 -20.99 4.18 52.03
N ALA A 88 -22.17 3.91 52.58
CA ALA A 88 -22.94 4.88 53.35
C ALA A 88 -23.07 4.47 54.83
N ASN A 89 -22.68 5.36 55.74
CA ASN A 89 -22.80 5.16 57.18
C ASN A 89 -24.21 5.41 57.70
N ASP A 90 -24.47 4.99 58.94
CA ASP A 90 -25.65 5.43 59.71
C ASP A 90 -25.46 6.86 60.23
N TRP A 91 -26.53 7.43 60.77
CA TRP A 91 -26.50 8.72 61.46
C TRP A 91 -25.61 8.67 62.70
N THR A 92 -24.63 9.56 62.77
CA THR A 92 -23.95 9.92 64.01
C THR A 92 -24.75 11.03 64.68
N GLU A 93 -25.34 10.72 65.84
CA GLU A 93 -26.22 11.63 66.58
C GLU A 93 -25.60 12.09 67.90
N TRP A 94 -25.87 13.33 68.31
CA TRP A 94 -25.47 13.83 69.62
C TRP A 94 -26.47 14.85 70.18
N TYR A 95 -26.43 15.02 71.50
CA TYR A 95 -27.26 16.02 72.18
C TYR A 95 -26.59 17.38 72.16
N ALA A 96 -27.33 18.42 71.78
CA ALA A 96 -26.95 19.83 71.88
C ALA A 96 -27.96 20.55 72.80
N PHE A 97 -27.49 21.11 73.93
CA PHE A 97 -28.33 21.76 74.94
C PHE A 97 -28.07 23.26 75.07
N ARG A 98 -28.82 24.13 74.39
CA ARG A 98 -28.69 25.58 74.62
C ARG A 98 -29.89 26.06 75.45
N TYR A 99 -29.64 26.54 76.67
CA TYR A 99 -30.65 26.93 77.68
C TYR A 99 -31.45 25.76 78.28
N ALA A 100 -32.79 25.78 78.21
CA ALA A 100 -33.72 24.81 78.80
C ALA A 100 -34.31 23.82 77.77
N TYR A 101 -33.74 23.75 76.56
CA TYR A 101 -34.25 22.92 75.46
C TYR A 101 -33.17 21.98 74.93
N VAL A 102 -33.61 20.80 74.51
CA VAL A 102 -32.77 19.75 73.94
C VAL A 102 -32.95 19.72 72.42
N GLN A 103 -31.86 19.61 71.68
CA GLN A 103 -31.88 19.27 70.27
C GLN A 103 -30.93 18.10 70.03
N ILE A 104 -31.35 17.12 69.25
CA ILE A 104 -30.46 16.04 68.78
C ILE A 104 -29.96 16.45 67.42
N LEU A 105 -28.66 16.66 67.29
CA LEU A 105 -28.01 16.97 66.01
C LEU A 105 -27.49 15.68 65.39
N ARG A 106 -27.45 15.62 64.05
CA ARG A 106 -26.95 14.43 63.35
C ARG A 106 -26.26 14.75 62.04
N TYR A 107 -25.35 13.87 61.66
CA TYR A 107 -24.79 13.82 60.31
C TYR A 107 -24.50 12.38 59.88
N ALA A 108 -24.38 12.16 58.59
CA ALA A 108 -23.96 10.90 58.00
C ALA A 108 -22.95 11.16 56.88
N LEU A 109 -22.07 10.19 56.65
CA LEU A 109 -21.03 10.25 55.62
C LEU A 109 -21.22 9.09 54.63
N ASN A 110 -21.06 9.40 53.36
CA ASN A 110 -21.06 8.44 52.27
C ASN A 110 -19.85 8.71 51.37
N LEU A 111 -19.21 7.65 50.87
CA LEU A 111 -18.16 7.72 49.87
C LEU A 111 -18.59 6.92 48.65
N GLN A 112 -18.65 7.56 47.49
CA GLN A 112 -18.64 6.88 46.19
C GLN A 112 -17.24 6.96 45.58
N VAL A 113 -16.78 5.85 45.00
CA VAL A 113 -15.54 5.74 44.23
C VAL A 113 -15.91 5.31 42.83
N GLU A 114 -15.37 6.00 41.83
CA GLU A 114 -15.65 5.77 40.44
C GLU A 114 -14.35 5.71 39.63
N CYS A 115 -14.24 4.75 38.72
CA CYS A 115 -13.21 4.77 37.68
C CYS A 115 -13.79 5.51 36.48
N ASP A 116 -13.32 6.74 36.27
CA ASP A 116 -13.77 7.64 35.20
C ASP A 116 -12.79 7.70 34.01
N TYR A 117 -11.57 7.18 34.19
CA TYR A 117 -10.59 7.00 33.13
C TYR A 117 -9.71 5.78 33.39
N GLU A 118 -9.43 5.01 32.34
CA GLU A 118 -8.35 4.03 32.34
C GLU A 118 -7.68 3.93 30.97
N ASN A 119 -6.38 3.62 30.98
CA ASN A 119 -5.62 3.12 29.84
C ASN A 119 -4.68 1.99 30.30
N GLU A 120 -3.77 1.59 29.43
CA GLU A 120 -2.82 0.48 29.65
C GLU A 120 -1.88 0.73 30.84
N LEU A 121 -1.65 1.98 31.24
CA LEU A 121 -0.69 2.35 32.29
C LEU A 121 -1.32 2.96 33.53
N TRP A 122 -2.39 3.72 33.33
CA TRP A 122 -2.99 4.58 34.32
C TRP A 122 -4.47 4.30 34.43
N PHE A 123 -4.98 4.48 35.62
CA PHE A 123 -6.39 4.67 35.84
C PHE A 123 -6.56 5.85 36.78
N HIS A 124 -7.63 6.60 36.56
CA HIS A 124 -8.02 7.69 37.43
C HIS A 124 -9.22 7.20 38.24
N LEU A 125 -9.18 7.47 39.54
CA LEU A 125 -10.32 7.29 40.40
C LEU A 125 -10.80 8.66 40.85
N SER A 126 -12.08 8.91 40.65
CA SER A 126 -12.79 10.04 41.24
C SER A 126 -13.46 9.59 42.53
N PHE A 127 -13.21 10.36 43.59
CA PHE A 127 -13.80 10.15 44.91
C PHE A 127 -14.89 11.19 45.13
N TYR A 128 -16.09 10.72 45.45
CA TYR A 128 -17.25 11.55 45.71
C TYR A 128 -17.69 11.34 47.16
N PRO A 129 -17.09 12.08 48.11
CA PRO A 129 -17.66 12.16 49.44
C PRO A 129 -19.02 12.87 49.34
N LEU A 130 -19.97 12.41 50.13
CA LEU A 130 -21.31 12.97 50.24
C LEU A 130 -21.64 13.05 51.71
N THR A 131 -22.20 14.17 52.14
CA THR A 131 -22.63 14.35 53.52
C THR A 131 -24.14 14.56 53.57
N ALA A 132 -24.75 14.04 54.62
CA ALA A 132 -26.11 14.37 54.99
C ALA A 132 -26.08 14.89 56.42
N CYS A 133 -26.93 15.86 56.74
CA CYS A 133 -27.09 16.38 58.10
C CYS A 133 -28.55 16.58 58.45
N GLY A 134 -28.83 16.71 59.74
CA GLY A 134 -30.19 16.90 60.22
C GLY A 134 -30.25 17.15 61.71
N ASP A 135 -31.47 17.24 62.22
CA ASP A 135 -31.72 17.38 63.65
C ASP A 135 -33.11 16.87 64.07
N THR A 136 -33.27 16.59 65.36
CA THR A 136 -34.57 16.52 66.03
C THR A 136 -34.68 17.67 67.03
N ASN A 137 -35.53 18.63 66.71
CA ASN A 137 -35.76 19.83 67.52
C ASN A 137 -36.92 19.66 68.50
N TYR A 138 -36.61 19.63 69.80
CA TYR A 138 -37.61 19.64 70.87
C TYR A 138 -37.88 21.04 71.44
N ASN A 139 -37.32 22.10 70.86
CA ASN A 139 -37.59 23.46 71.31
C ASN A 139 -39.02 23.88 70.91
N PRO A 140 -39.94 24.10 71.87
CA PRO A 140 -41.32 24.48 71.60
C PRO A 140 -41.47 25.82 70.87
N ASN A 141 -40.43 26.66 70.84
CA ASN A 141 -40.40 27.93 70.11
C ASN A 141 -39.84 27.80 68.68
N GLY A 142 -39.52 26.59 68.22
CA GLY A 142 -38.99 26.32 66.88
C GLY A 142 -37.57 26.81 66.60
N LYS A 143 -36.87 27.41 67.58
CA LYS A 143 -35.48 27.88 67.39
C LYS A 143 -34.50 26.69 67.41
N ARG A 144 -33.64 26.61 66.40
CA ARG A 144 -32.59 25.57 66.24
C ARG A 144 -31.20 26.07 66.64
N ILE A 145 -30.33 25.13 66.99
CA ILE A 145 -28.91 25.31 67.37
C ILE A 145 -27.99 25.13 66.15
N TRP A 146 -28.48 24.54 65.05
CA TRP A 146 -27.75 24.44 63.78
C TRP A 146 -27.63 25.81 63.11
N PHE A 147 -26.41 26.26 62.83
CA PHE A 147 -26.12 27.49 62.09
C PHE A 147 -25.46 27.12 60.76
N ALA A 148 -25.93 27.67 59.64
CA ALA A 148 -25.17 27.60 58.40
C ALA A 148 -24.03 28.62 58.49
N ALA A 149 -22.79 28.13 58.48
CA ALA A 149 -21.58 28.93 58.31
C ALA A 149 -20.71 28.26 57.24
N ASP A 150 -20.00 29.06 56.47
CA ASP A 150 -19.17 28.56 55.37
C ASP A 150 -17.82 28.01 55.89
N HIS A 151 -17.46 26.79 55.48
CA HIS A 151 -16.15 26.12 55.61
C HIS A 151 -15.63 25.82 57.03
N ASP A 152 -16.23 24.87 57.75
CA ASP A 152 -15.81 24.48 59.10
C ASP A 152 -15.47 23.00 59.31
N ASN A 153 -15.80 22.11 58.36
CA ASN A 153 -15.58 20.66 58.51
C ASN A 153 -14.59 20.16 57.45
N LEU A 154 -13.58 19.39 57.87
CA LEU A 154 -12.53 18.89 56.98
C LEU A 154 -12.59 17.37 56.90
N GLY A 155 -12.72 16.88 55.67
CA GLY A 155 -12.70 15.47 55.36
C GLY A 155 -11.45 15.07 54.58
N ALA A 156 -11.13 13.78 54.63
CA ALA A 156 -10.04 13.19 53.88
C ALA A 156 -10.41 11.81 53.36
N ILE A 157 -9.87 11.45 52.19
CA ILE A 157 -9.87 10.08 51.71
C ILE A 157 -8.55 9.43 52.12
N LYS A 158 -8.62 8.23 52.68
CA LYS A 158 -7.48 7.40 53.09
C LYS A 158 -7.32 6.20 52.18
N GLU A 159 -6.10 5.67 52.07
CA GLU A 159 -5.78 4.49 51.25
C GLU A 159 -4.92 3.48 52.03
N ASP A 160 -5.22 2.18 51.89
CA ASP A 160 -4.40 1.05 52.35
C ASP A 160 -3.84 1.18 53.78
N GLU A 161 -4.68 1.63 54.72
CA GLU A 161 -4.32 1.84 56.15
C GLU A 161 -3.14 2.83 56.37
N GLN A 162 -2.79 3.65 55.37
CA GLN A 162 -1.76 4.67 55.52
C GLN A 162 -2.23 5.84 56.38
N GLU A 163 -1.31 6.40 57.18
CA GLU A 163 -1.54 7.63 57.97
C GLU A 163 -1.73 8.89 57.10
N ASN A 164 -1.44 8.83 55.80
CA ASN A 164 -1.45 9.99 54.91
C ASN A 164 -2.76 10.12 54.12
N ASN A 165 -3.38 11.30 54.20
CA ASN A 165 -4.54 11.68 53.40
C ASN A 165 -4.16 11.74 51.91
N ILE A 166 -4.89 11.01 51.06
CA ILE A 166 -4.61 10.97 49.61
C ILE A 166 -5.37 12.02 48.82
N VAL A 167 -6.51 12.47 49.36
CA VAL A 167 -7.38 13.56 48.87
C VAL A 167 -8.00 14.22 50.10
N THR A 168 -8.19 15.54 50.10
CA THR A 168 -8.91 16.29 51.15
C THR A 168 -10.14 16.95 50.56
N PHE A 169 -11.18 17.12 51.36
CA PHE A 169 -12.43 17.73 50.90
C PHE A 169 -13.13 18.52 52.01
N ASP A 170 -13.92 19.52 51.63
CA ASP A 170 -14.68 20.36 52.56
C ASP A 170 -15.97 19.68 52.99
N GLY A 171 -16.01 19.07 54.18
CA GLY A 171 -17.16 18.31 54.69
C GLY A 171 -18.36 19.16 55.14
N ASN A 172 -18.67 20.26 54.44
CA ASN A 172 -19.71 21.21 54.82
C ASN A 172 -21.05 20.52 55.08
N LEU A 173 -21.71 20.91 56.18
CA LEU A 173 -22.99 20.36 56.58
C LEU A 173 -24.07 21.45 56.54
N THR A 174 -24.42 21.89 55.32
CA THR A 174 -25.48 22.89 55.15
C THR A 174 -26.84 22.24 55.25
N ASN A 175 -27.56 22.54 56.33
CA ASN A 175 -28.96 22.16 56.45
C ASN A 175 -29.80 23.27 55.80
N GLU A 176 -30.36 23.04 54.61
CA GLU A 176 -31.16 24.05 53.89
C GLU A 176 -32.59 24.23 54.47
N GLU A 177 -33.01 23.37 55.41
CA GLU A 177 -34.33 23.45 56.08
C GLU A 177 -34.34 24.39 57.30
N LEU A 178 -33.54 25.47 57.27
CA LEU A 178 -33.47 26.47 58.34
C LEU A 178 -34.81 27.22 58.48
N GLY A 179 -35.69 26.74 59.35
CA GLY A 179 -36.94 27.42 59.69
C GLY A 179 -38.15 26.51 59.92
N VAL A 180 -38.04 25.20 59.70
CA VAL A 180 -39.14 24.27 60.00
C VAL A 180 -39.17 23.99 61.51
N GLY A 181 -40.35 24.00 62.14
CA GLY A 181 -40.54 24.10 63.60
C GLY A 181 -39.99 22.95 64.47
N THR A 182 -40.85 22.38 65.33
CA THR A 182 -40.51 21.22 66.19
C THR A 182 -40.62 19.92 65.41
N GLY A 183 -39.68 18.99 65.56
CA GLY A 183 -39.71 17.69 64.87
C GLY A 183 -38.36 17.23 64.34
N ARG A 184 -38.37 16.12 63.58
CA ARG A 184 -37.20 15.55 62.91
C ARG A 184 -37.08 16.08 61.49
N HIS A 185 -35.90 16.54 61.12
CA HIS A 185 -35.59 17.19 59.85
C HIS A 185 -34.22 16.75 59.36
N ASP A 186 -34.20 15.96 58.29
CA ASP A 186 -32.99 15.37 57.74
C ASP A 186 -32.85 15.79 56.28
N THR A 187 -31.65 16.19 55.89
CA THR A 187 -31.30 16.37 54.47
C THR A 187 -31.03 15.01 53.81
N GLY A 188 -31.18 14.96 52.50
CA GLY A 188 -30.62 13.85 51.70
C GLY A 188 -29.10 13.98 51.55
N TRP A 189 -28.48 13.05 50.82
CA TRP A 189 -27.07 13.18 50.47
C TRP A 189 -26.83 14.42 49.61
N LYS A 190 -25.94 15.29 50.08
CA LYS A 190 -25.53 16.49 49.37
C LYS A 190 -24.10 16.30 48.85
N HIS A 191 -23.93 16.67 47.59
CA HIS A 191 -22.61 16.86 46.98
C HIS A 191 -22.29 18.34 47.04
N TYR A 192 -21.19 18.69 47.70
CA TYR A 192 -20.64 20.04 47.67
C TYR A 192 -19.54 20.09 46.62
N GLN A 193 -19.28 21.25 46.01
CA GLN A 193 -18.19 21.37 45.03
C GLN A 193 -16.84 21.19 45.75
N TYR A 194 -16.36 19.95 45.82
CA TYR A 194 -15.08 19.63 46.43
C TYR A 194 -13.94 19.89 45.45
N HIS A 195 -12.85 20.49 45.92
CA HIS A 195 -11.67 20.74 45.11
C HIS A 195 -10.95 19.41 44.77
N ASP A 196 -10.87 19.09 43.47
CA ASP A 196 -9.96 18.09 42.88
C ASP A 196 -9.91 16.73 43.60
N THR A 197 -11.07 16.10 43.80
CA THR A 197 -11.20 14.85 44.57
C THR A 197 -10.82 13.58 43.80
N GLY A 198 -9.89 13.69 42.86
CA GLY A 198 -9.41 12.60 42.02
C GLY A 198 -8.00 12.14 42.37
N LYS A 199 -7.68 10.88 42.11
CA LYS A 199 -6.30 10.38 42.19
C LYS A 199 -5.95 9.52 40.99
N TRP A 200 -4.80 9.84 40.41
CA TRP A 200 -4.16 9.03 39.39
C TRP A 200 -3.40 7.87 40.02
N TYR A 201 -3.72 6.68 39.54
CA TYR A 201 -3.06 5.45 39.93
C TYR A 201 -2.38 4.82 38.74
N ARG A 202 -1.24 4.19 39.02
CA ARG A 202 -0.43 3.51 38.02
C ARG A 202 -0.58 2.00 38.16
N ARG A 203 -0.80 1.32 37.05
CA ARG A 203 -0.83 -0.15 36.98
C ARG A 203 0.57 -0.72 37.21
N THR A 204 0.63 -1.96 37.68
CA THR A 204 1.91 -2.65 37.99
C THR A 204 2.00 -3.99 37.26
N SER A 205 3.15 -4.65 37.32
CA SER A 205 3.41 -5.95 36.71
C SER A 205 2.70 -7.13 37.40
N LYS A 206 1.84 -6.86 38.38
CA LYS A 206 0.97 -7.83 39.05
C LYS A 206 -0.32 -7.16 39.48
N ASP A 207 -1.33 -7.96 39.77
CA ASP A 207 -2.56 -7.45 40.37
C ASP A 207 -2.27 -6.82 41.74
N VAL A 208 -2.79 -5.62 41.97
CA VAL A 208 -2.63 -4.88 43.23
C VAL A 208 -4.02 -4.49 43.73
N SER A 209 -4.30 -4.84 44.98
CA SER A 209 -5.53 -4.40 45.63
C SER A 209 -5.28 -3.08 46.34
N HIS A 210 -6.22 -2.16 46.16
CA HIS A 210 -6.27 -0.87 46.84
C HIS A 210 -7.55 -0.81 47.66
N ARG A 211 -7.47 -0.17 48.83
CA ARG A 211 -8.61 0.08 49.70
C ARG A 211 -8.75 1.55 50.00
N TRP A 212 -9.98 2.07 50.03
CA TRP A 212 -10.28 3.48 50.27
C TRP A 212 -11.38 3.67 51.32
N CYS A 213 -11.28 4.71 52.13
CA CYS A 213 -12.38 5.17 52.99
C CYS A 213 -12.40 6.70 53.06
N ALA A 214 -13.56 7.26 53.36
CA ALA A 214 -13.71 8.68 53.67
C ALA A 214 -13.75 8.84 55.18
N ASP A 215 -13.04 9.86 55.64
CA ASP A 215 -12.88 10.25 57.03
C ASP A 215 -13.40 11.68 57.17
N LEU A 216 -14.27 11.94 58.13
CA LEU A 216 -14.79 13.28 58.37
C LEU A 216 -14.65 13.63 59.86
N ASN A 217 -13.91 14.70 60.10
CA ASN A 217 -13.83 15.33 61.41
C ASN A 217 -14.76 16.53 61.44
N ILE A 218 -15.60 16.59 62.47
CA ILE A 218 -16.51 17.70 62.68
C ILE A 218 -15.96 18.67 63.73
N PHE A 219 -16.09 19.97 63.45
CA PHE A 219 -15.60 21.07 64.29
C PHE A 219 -16.68 22.15 64.44
N ASN A 220 -16.47 23.13 65.32
CA ASN A 220 -17.40 24.24 65.55
C ASN A 220 -18.83 23.79 65.91
N ILE A 221 -18.93 22.67 66.61
CA ILE A 221 -20.19 22.05 67.01
C ILE A 221 -20.53 22.35 68.45
N TYR A 222 -21.79 22.11 68.81
CA TYR A 222 -22.29 22.26 70.16
C TYR A 222 -22.70 20.90 70.71
N VAL A 223 -22.05 20.45 71.79
CA VAL A 223 -22.24 19.13 72.40
C VAL A 223 -22.56 19.32 73.87
N GLU A 224 -23.68 18.76 74.32
CA GLU A 224 -24.12 18.74 75.72
C GLU A 224 -24.08 20.10 76.46
N GLY A 225 -24.26 21.21 75.74
CA GLY A 225 -24.26 22.55 76.34
C GLY A 225 -22.92 23.27 76.30
N VAL A 226 -21.91 22.66 75.68
CA VAL A 226 -20.57 23.22 75.49
C VAL A 226 -20.30 23.40 73.99
N SER A 227 -19.69 24.53 73.64
CA SER A 227 -19.22 24.77 72.27
C SER A 227 -17.82 24.18 72.12
N HIS A 228 -17.60 23.40 71.07
CA HIS A 228 -16.31 22.83 70.72
C HIS A 228 -15.85 23.45 69.40
N ASP A 229 -14.73 24.16 69.43
CA ASP A 229 -14.02 24.71 68.26
C ASP A 229 -12.91 23.77 67.75
N GLU A 230 -12.66 22.67 68.47
CA GLU A 230 -11.74 21.58 68.11
C GLU A 230 -12.50 20.29 67.73
N THR A 231 -11.76 19.28 67.21
CA THR A 231 -12.33 17.96 66.90
C THR A 231 -12.92 17.32 68.14
N VAL A 232 -14.14 16.79 68.02
CA VAL A 232 -14.73 15.92 69.04
C VAL A 232 -14.60 14.47 68.58
N ASP A 233 -13.56 13.78 69.08
CA ASP A 233 -13.21 12.41 68.67
C ASP A 233 -14.37 11.41 68.76
N THR A 234 -15.28 11.56 69.72
CA THR A 234 -16.44 10.68 69.88
C THR A 234 -17.49 10.83 68.78
N LEU A 235 -17.43 11.92 68.01
CA LEU A 235 -18.32 12.21 66.89
C LEU A 235 -17.62 12.08 65.54
N HIS A 236 -16.38 11.61 65.51
CA HIS A 236 -15.67 11.23 64.30
C HIS A 236 -16.39 10.10 63.55
N SER A 237 -16.51 10.22 62.23
CA SER A 237 -17.12 9.18 61.39
C SER A 237 -16.19 8.84 60.23
N GLN A 238 -16.01 7.54 60.03
CA GLN A 238 -15.26 6.97 58.92
C GLN A 238 -16.15 5.97 58.19
N THR A 239 -16.16 6.01 56.86
CA THR A 239 -16.86 4.99 56.08
C THR A 239 -16.17 3.64 56.23
N GLY A 240 -16.87 2.55 55.95
CA GLY A 240 -16.20 1.27 55.74
C GLY A 240 -15.19 1.36 54.59
N TRP A 241 -14.18 0.47 54.63
CA TRP A 241 -13.17 0.40 53.59
C TRP A 241 -13.72 -0.27 52.33
N LEU A 242 -13.72 0.47 51.23
CA LEU A 242 -14.02 -0.04 49.89
C LEU A 242 -12.76 -0.65 49.29
N THR A 243 -12.84 -1.89 48.83
CA THR A 243 -11.68 -2.62 48.29
C THR A 243 -11.92 -2.97 46.83
N SER A 244 -10.93 -2.71 45.98
CA SER A 244 -10.93 -3.23 44.62
C SER A 244 -9.53 -3.59 44.14
N THR A 245 -9.46 -4.55 43.22
CA THR A 245 -8.18 -5.04 42.67
C THR A 245 -7.96 -4.47 41.28
N VAL A 246 -6.84 -3.82 41.08
CA VAL A 246 -6.40 -3.35 39.76
C VAL A 246 -5.67 -4.49 39.08
N LYS A 247 -6.09 -4.81 37.85
CA LYS A 247 -5.43 -5.84 37.05
C LYS A 247 -4.10 -5.35 36.47
N GLN A 248 -3.11 -6.24 36.42
CA GLN A 248 -1.86 -6.02 35.70
C GLN A 248 -2.06 -5.69 34.21
N THR A 249 -1.09 -4.98 33.63
CA THR A 249 -1.05 -4.64 32.20
C THR A 249 -0.52 -5.80 31.35
N TYR A 250 -1.09 -6.01 30.17
CA TYR A 250 -0.56 -6.90 29.12
C TYR A 250 -0.10 -6.08 27.92
N LEU A 251 0.90 -6.56 27.19
CA LEU A 251 1.17 -6.11 25.82
C LEU A 251 -0.02 -6.51 24.94
N THR A 252 -0.95 -5.59 24.70
CA THR A 252 -2.03 -5.76 23.72
C THR A 252 -1.77 -4.83 22.55
N SER A 253 -0.79 -5.16 21.70
CA SER A 253 -0.55 -4.39 20.48
C SER A 253 -0.85 -5.25 19.26
N GLU A 254 -1.99 -4.95 18.66
CA GLU A 254 -2.48 -5.47 17.38
C GLU A 254 -1.55 -5.07 16.22
N ASP A 255 -0.68 -4.07 16.45
CA ASP A 255 0.20 -3.44 15.47
C ASP A 255 1.43 -4.26 15.05
N ILE A 256 1.89 -5.23 15.85
CA ILE A 256 3.12 -6.00 15.57
C ILE A 256 2.85 -7.48 15.34
N GLN A 257 1.66 -7.84 14.88
CA GLN A 257 1.27 -9.23 14.71
C GLN A 257 1.41 -9.67 13.26
N GLY A 258 1.88 -10.90 13.02
CA GLY A 258 1.96 -11.46 11.67
C GLY A 258 2.91 -10.71 10.73
N ILE A 259 3.97 -10.11 11.28
CA ILE A 259 4.99 -9.39 10.52
C ILE A 259 6.36 -10.06 10.66
N VAL A 260 7.22 -9.80 9.68
CA VAL A 260 8.67 -9.86 9.89
C VAL A 260 9.08 -8.51 10.47
N CYS A 261 9.69 -8.50 11.64
CA CYS A 261 10.10 -7.26 12.29
C CYS A 261 11.56 -7.31 12.74
N ARG A 262 12.14 -6.14 12.92
CA ARG A 262 13.39 -5.95 13.68
C ARG A 262 13.08 -5.30 15.02
N VAL A 263 13.95 -5.54 16.00
CA VAL A 263 13.86 -4.93 17.33
C VAL A 263 15.18 -4.21 17.64
N HIS A 264 15.13 -2.89 17.80
CA HIS A 264 16.32 -2.03 18.00
C HIS A 264 16.06 -0.94 19.05
N ALA A 265 17.11 -0.28 19.55
CA ALA A 265 16.94 0.83 20.49
C ALA A 265 16.49 2.11 19.77
N ALA A 266 15.59 2.89 20.36
CA ALA A 266 15.00 4.06 19.71
C ALA A 266 15.98 5.22 19.47
N ASP A 267 16.98 5.39 20.34
CA ASP A 267 17.96 6.48 20.26
C ASP A 267 19.25 6.14 19.52
N ASP A 268 19.52 4.85 19.33
CA ASP A 268 20.72 4.40 18.63
C ASP A 268 20.43 3.09 17.90
N ASP A 269 20.10 3.24 16.61
CA ASP A 269 19.80 2.13 15.70
C ASP A 269 21.06 1.32 15.32
N SER A 270 22.25 1.73 15.77
CA SER A 270 23.48 0.92 15.66
C SER A 270 23.68 -0.02 16.85
N LEU A 271 22.95 0.17 17.95
CA LEU A 271 22.92 -0.73 19.10
C LEU A 271 22.17 -2.02 18.74
N ASN A 272 22.90 -2.89 18.04
CA ASN A 272 22.50 -4.25 17.81
C ASN A 272 22.62 -5.07 19.09
N TRP A 273 21.86 -6.16 19.17
CA TRP A 273 22.00 -7.16 20.22
C TRP A 273 23.48 -7.53 20.44
N ASP A 274 24.09 -7.11 21.55
CA ASP A 274 25.39 -7.62 21.97
C ASP A 274 25.22 -9.03 22.56
N VAL A 275 25.23 -10.02 21.66
CA VAL A 275 25.35 -11.43 22.01
C VAL A 275 26.81 -11.85 22.23
N GLY A 276 27.76 -10.91 22.10
CA GLY A 276 29.21 -11.15 22.10
C GLY A 276 29.78 -11.72 23.40
N ASN A 277 28.98 -11.75 24.48
CA ASN A 277 29.34 -12.37 25.75
C ASN A 277 28.54 -13.62 26.11
N ALA A 278 27.71 -14.17 25.20
CA ALA A 278 27.29 -15.56 25.31
C ALA A 278 28.47 -16.47 24.92
N SER A 279 28.82 -17.48 25.71
CA SER A 279 30.11 -18.19 25.62
C SER A 279 30.16 -19.16 24.42
N ILE A 280 30.48 -18.60 23.26
CA ILE A 280 31.34 -18.97 22.11
C ILE A 280 31.82 -20.43 21.85
N LYS A 281 31.67 -21.44 22.73
CA LYS A 281 32.14 -22.79 22.38
C LYS A 281 31.14 -23.62 21.54
N ASP A 282 29.86 -23.21 21.49
CA ASP A 282 28.80 -23.93 20.76
C ASP A 282 27.95 -23.03 19.82
N CYS A 283 28.44 -21.82 19.47
CA CYS A 283 27.68 -20.83 18.69
C CYS A 283 27.84 -20.97 17.16
N THR A 284 27.63 -22.16 16.60
CA THR A 284 27.40 -22.29 15.15
C THR A 284 25.96 -21.89 14.82
N GLY A 285 25.73 -20.69 14.26
CA GLY A 285 24.49 -20.39 13.51
C GLY A 285 23.64 -19.17 13.92
N LEU A 286 24.22 -18.03 14.33
CA LEU A 286 23.45 -16.77 14.41
C LEU A 286 23.44 -16.09 13.03
N PHE A 287 22.25 -15.87 12.45
CA PHE A 287 22.12 -15.22 11.14
C PHE A 287 21.47 -13.83 11.27
N GLN A 288 22.08 -12.83 10.62
CA GLN A 288 21.67 -11.43 10.59
C GLN A 288 21.41 -10.99 9.15
N GLN A 289 20.55 -9.99 8.93
CA GLN A 289 20.28 -9.38 7.62
C GLN A 289 20.49 -7.86 7.69
N ILE A 290 20.92 -7.25 6.58
CA ILE A 290 21.17 -5.81 6.53
C ILE A 290 19.87 -5.07 6.29
N PHE A 291 19.47 -4.21 7.21
CA PHE A 291 18.33 -3.32 7.04
C PHE A 291 18.78 -1.87 7.20
N LYS A 292 18.45 -1.01 6.22
CA LYS A 292 18.85 0.42 6.17
C LYS A 292 20.35 0.65 6.47
N GLY A 293 21.22 -0.28 6.04
CA GLY A 293 22.68 -0.20 6.22
C GLY A 293 23.24 -0.85 7.49
N ASN A 294 22.40 -1.38 8.38
CA ASN A 294 22.82 -2.01 9.65
C ASN A 294 22.50 -3.51 9.68
N TYR A 295 23.38 -4.34 10.25
CA TYR A 295 23.11 -5.77 10.47
C TYR A 295 22.15 -5.98 11.63
N ASN A 296 20.91 -6.37 11.32
CA ASN A 296 19.84 -6.55 12.29
C ASN A 296 19.47 -8.03 12.44
N GLN A 297 18.99 -8.40 13.63
CA GLN A 297 18.28 -9.66 13.81
C GLN A 297 16.82 -9.47 13.45
N LEU A 298 16.28 -10.41 12.68
CA LEU A 298 14.89 -10.41 12.25
C LEU A 298 14.08 -11.41 13.07
N PHE A 299 12.84 -11.04 13.34
CA PHE A 299 11.88 -11.84 14.08
C PHE A 299 10.59 -12.02 13.29
N LEU A 300 9.99 -13.20 13.40
CA LEU A 300 8.60 -13.43 13.05
C LEU A 300 7.79 -13.27 14.32
N THR A 301 6.74 -12.47 14.24
CA THR A 301 5.79 -12.30 15.34
C THR A 301 4.60 -13.24 15.17
N GLU A 302 4.29 -14.02 16.19
CA GLU A 302 3.14 -14.91 16.20
C GLU A 302 2.33 -14.76 17.49
N PHE A 303 1.02 -15.03 17.40
CA PHE A 303 0.13 -14.97 18.55
C PHE A 303 0.18 -16.24 19.40
N SER A 304 0.02 -16.13 20.70
CA SER A 304 -0.25 -17.27 21.55
C SER A 304 -1.15 -16.88 22.73
N LYS A 305 -2.18 -17.69 23.00
CA LYS A 305 -3.03 -17.53 24.18
C LYS A 305 -2.30 -18.08 25.40
N VAL A 306 -2.29 -17.31 26.49
CA VAL A 306 -1.82 -17.80 27.79
C VAL A 306 -2.98 -18.51 28.49
N ARG A 307 -2.76 -19.76 28.91
CA ARG A 307 -3.70 -20.52 29.74
C ARG A 307 -3.45 -20.17 31.21
N ASP A 308 -4.48 -19.68 31.89
CA ASP A 308 -4.53 -19.39 33.34
C ASP A 308 -5.32 -20.52 34.06
N ASP A 309 -4.81 -21.03 35.18
CA ASP A 309 -5.34 -22.18 35.94
C ASP A 309 -6.37 -21.70 36.98
N SER A 310 -6.47 -20.39 37.21
CA SER A 310 -7.54 -19.82 38.04
C SER A 310 -8.93 -19.93 37.39
N TYR A 311 -8.99 -20.23 36.09
CA TYR A 311 -10.21 -20.56 35.36
C TYR A 311 -10.36 -22.08 35.24
N PHE A 312 -10.95 -22.67 36.27
CA PHE A 312 -11.32 -24.10 36.27
C PHE A 312 -12.52 -24.39 35.35
N ASP A 313 -13.29 -23.36 34.98
CA ASP A 313 -14.45 -23.46 34.10
C ASP A 313 -14.20 -22.72 32.78
N ASP A 314 -14.37 -23.47 31.69
CA ASP A 314 -14.47 -23.10 30.30
C ASP A 314 -14.72 -21.59 29.98
N TRP A 315 -13.79 -20.98 29.23
CA TRP A 315 -14.04 -19.83 28.33
C TRP A 315 -14.33 -18.42 28.93
N GLY A 316 -13.68 -18.04 30.04
CA GLY A 316 -13.76 -16.66 30.59
C GLY A 316 -13.30 -15.53 29.64
N PRO A 317 -13.79 -14.28 29.79
CA PRO A 317 -14.02 -13.36 28.67
C PRO A 317 -12.85 -12.48 28.21
N ILE A 318 -11.62 -12.59 28.74
CA ILE A 318 -10.50 -11.76 28.22
C ILE A 318 -9.18 -12.53 28.32
N PRO A 319 -8.61 -13.03 27.21
CA PRO A 319 -7.29 -13.64 27.22
C PRO A 319 -6.21 -12.57 27.42
N GLY A 320 -5.24 -12.83 28.30
CA GLY A 320 -3.93 -12.19 28.18
C GLY A 320 -3.23 -12.75 26.94
N PHE A 321 -2.69 -11.87 26.10
CA PHE A 321 -2.02 -12.25 24.87
C PHE A 321 -0.51 -12.32 25.07
N LEU A 322 0.14 -13.30 24.42
CA LEU A 322 1.59 -13.38 24.32
C LEU A 322 1.98 -13.29 22.85
N THR A 323 2.58 -12.16 22.45
CA THR A 323 3.28 -12.07 21.17
C THR A 323 4.60 -12.81 21.31
N THR A 324 4.77 -13.86 20.52
CA THR A 324 6.01 -14.62 20.45
C THR A 324 6.90 -14.04 19.37
N PHE A 325 8.12 -13.66 19.73
CA PHE A 325 9.17 -13.34 18.76
C PHE A 325 9.96 -14.60 18.45
N ARG A 326 10.03 -14.97 17.18
CA ARG A 326 10.84 -16.10 16.69
C ARG A 326 11.97 -15.56 15.83
N PRO A 327 13.25 -15.88 16.11
CA PRO A 327 14.32 -15.47 15.22
C PRO A 327 14.08 -16.06 13.82
N ALA A 328 14.14 -15.22 12.79
CA ALA A 328 13.76 -15.59 11.43
C ALA A 328 14.61 -16.70 10.81
N HIS A 329 15.82 -16.89 11.33
CA HIS A 329 16.76 -17.91 10.91
C HIS A 329 16.52 -19.29 11.53
N VAL A 330 15.56 -19.42 12.44
CA VAL A 330 15.16 -20.68 13.09
C VAL A 330 13.72 -21.06 12.68
N ALA A 331 13.37 -20.77 11.43
CA ALA A 331 12.01 -20.90 10.89
C ALA A 331 11.45 -22.34 10.87
N ASP A 332 12.29 -23.34 11.13
CA ASP A 332 11.88 -24.74 11.39
C ASP A 332 11.21 -24.93 12.77
N ALA A 333 11.08 -23.86 13.56
CA ALA A 333 10.53 -23.85 14.91
C ALA A 333 11.36 -24.63 15.94
N SER A 334 12.64 -24.89 15.65
CA SER A 334 13.54 -25.56 16.60
C SER A 334 13.86 -24.72 17.85
N CYS A 335 13.61 -23.40 17.81
CA CYS A 335 13.72 -22.50 18.96
C CYS A 335 12.62 -21.42 18.94
N ALA A 336 11.95 -21.19 20.07
CA ALA A 336 11.16 -19.98 20.32
C ALA A 336 11.64 -19.30 21.61
N VAL A 337 11.63 -17.96 21.63
CA VAL A 337 12.18 -17.17 22.75
C VAL A 337 11.47 -17.45 24.09
N ASN A 338 10.23 -17.96 24.05
CA ASN A 338 9.37 -18.29 25.19
C ASN A 338 9.16 -19.80 25.44
N ALA A 339 9.80 -20.70 24.69
CA ALA A 339 9.67 -22.15 24.91
C ALA A 339 10.43 -22.60 26.17
N LEU A 340 9.92 -23.63 26.88
CA LEU A 340 10.57 -24.20 28.05
C LEU A 340 12.01 -24.65 27.71
N GLY A 341 13.00 -24.05 28.37
CA GLY A 341 14.42 -24.33 28.13
C GLY A 341 14.99 -23.80 26.80
N GLY A 342 14.22 -23.01 26.04
CA GLY A 342 14.59 -22.52 24.72
C GLY A 342 14.64 -23.60 23.62
N GLY A 343 13.95 -24.73 23.84
CA GLY A 343 13.85 -25.82 22.87
C GLY A 343 12.77 -25.58 21.80
N PRO A 344 12.52 -26.59 20.94
CA PRO A 344 11.48 -26.53 19.93
C PRO A 344 10.11 -26.27 20.57
N TRP A 345 9.34 -25.38 19.97
CA TRP A 345 7.97 -25.14 20.42
C TRP A 345 7.10 -26.34 20.04
N ASP A 346 6.47 -26.97 21.03
CA ASP A 346 5.73 -28.24 20.86
C ASP A 346 4.27 -28.05 20.42
N GLY A 347 3.90 -26.84 19.96
CA GLY A 347 2.57 -26.53 19.47
C GLY A 347 1.49 -26.42 20.54
N LYS A 348 1.84 -26.55 21.83
CA LYS A 348 0.86 -26.45 22.92
C LYS A 348 0.66 -25.01 23.38
N GLU A 349 -0.56 -24.72 23.85
CA GLU A 349 -0.89 -23.48 24.55
C GLU A 349 0.03 -23.29 25.76
N PHE A 350 0.55 -22.07 25.95
CA PHE A 350 1.44 -21.78 27.08
C PHE A 350 0.65 -21.87 28.39
N ASN A 351 0.84 -22.96 29.15
CA ASN A 351 0.33 -23.07 30.51
C ASN A 351 1.23 -22.24 31.44
N HIS A 352 0.70 -21.18 32.06
CA HIS A 352 1.45 -20.31 32.97
C HIS A 352 2.06 -21.03 34.21
N VAL A 353 1.60 -22.24 34.58
CA VAL A 353 2.15 -23.01 35.71
C VAL A 353 3.20 -24.03 35.27
N ALA A 354 3.02 -24.65 34.09
CA ALA A 354 3.98 -25.62 33.55
C ALA A 354 5.14 -24.93 32.79
N ASN A 355 4.87 -23.80 32.14
CA ASN A 355 5.89 -22.82 31.77
C ASN A 355 6.13 -21.94 32.98
N THR A 356 7.00 -22.38 33.87
CA THR A 356 7.47 -21.57 35.02
C THR A 356 8.25 -20.31 34.63
N GLN A 357 8.30 -19.98 33.33
CA GLN A 357 9.20 -19.00 32.74
C GLN A 357 8.50 -18.34 31.56
N PRO A 358 7.60 -17.37 31.81
CA PRO A 358 7.11 -16.50 30.75
C PRO A 358 8.31 -15.85 30.02
N PHE A 359 8.05 -15.32 28.83
CA PHE A 359 8.84 -14.20 28.32
C PHE A 359 8.71 -13.05 29.34
N GLU A 360 9.57 -13.06 30.36
CA GLU A 360 9.55 -12.07 31.42
C GLU A 360 10.56 -10.99 31.09
N ILE A 361 10.06 -9.85 30.65
CA ILE A 361 10.87 -8.65 30.55
C ILE A 361 11.02 -8.07 31.95
N ASN A 362 12.03 -8.56 32.68
CA ASN A 362 12.29 -8.19 34.07
C ASN A 362 13.43 -7.17 34.17
N ARG A 363 13.34 -6.29 35.17
CA ARG A 363 14.53 -5.71 35.79
C ARG A 363 15.30 -6.83 36.50
N ALA A 364 16.61 -6.88 36.34
CA ALA A 364 17.44 -7.77 37.14
C ALA A 364 17.24 -7.50 38.65
N GLY A 365 16.48 -8.37 39.33
CA GLY A 365 16.58 -8.60 40.78
C GLY A 365 15.58 -7.93 41.73
N VAL A 366 14.56 -7.16 41.32
CA VAL A 366 13.54 -6.67 42.28
C VAL A 366 12.18 -6.42 41.62
N ALA A 367 11.12 -7.09 42.10
CA ALA A 367 9.73 -6.80 41.72
C ALA A 367 9.30 -5.45 42.33
N SER A 368 9.15 -4.40 41.53
CA SER A 368 8.76 -3.06 42.00
C SER A 368 7.70 -2.41 41.11
N ARG A 369 7.00 -1.39 41.63
CA ARG A 369 5.97 -0.61 40.91
C ARG A 369 6.48 0.05 39.61
N ALA A 370 7.80 0.10 39.38
CA ALA A 370 8.44 0.70 38.21
C ALA A 370 8.67 -0.29 37.04
N SER A 371 8.17 -1.52 37.12
CA SER A 371 8.41 -2.58 36.11
C SER A 371 7.26 -2.76 35.10
N ALA A 372 6.47 -1.70 34.85
CA ALA A 372 5.41 -1.73 33.85
C ALA A 372 5.97 -1.49 32.42
N TRP A 373 5.25 -2.02 31.42
CA TRP A 373 5.59 -1.95 30.00
C TRP A 373 4.43 -1.31 29.24
N TRP A 374 4.73 -0.56 28.18
CA TRP A 374 3.71 -0.03 27.28
C TRP A 374 4.20 0.01 25.83
N VAL A 375 3.22 -0.01 24.91
CA VAL A 375 3.44 0.08 23.47
C VAL A 375 2.88 1.40 22.98
N THR A 376 3.61 2.12 22.14
CA THR A 376 3.12 3.37 21.54
C THR A 376 3.69 3.66 20.17
N LYS A 377 2.96 4.44 19.37
CA LYS A 377 3.41 5.04 18.09
C LYS A 377 3.84 6.51 18.25
N ALA A 378 3.62 7.13 19.42
CA ALA A 378 3.99 8.51 19.73
C ALA A 378 4.43 8.67 21.19
N PHE A 379 5.34 9.62 21.48
CA PHE A 379 5.68 9.95 22.87
C PHE A 379 4.60 10.83 23.53
N SER A 380 4.73 11.03 24.86
CA SER A 380 3.79 11.87 25.63
C SER A 380 3.67 13.33 25.15
N GLU A 381 4.59 13.77 24.29
CA GLU A 381 4.60 15.10 23.64
C GLU A 381 4.03 15.07 22.21
N GLY A 382 3.24 14.05 21.85
CA GLY A 382 2.53 13.96 20.57
C GLY A 382 3.41 13.77 19.32
N THR A 383 4.74 13.70 19.48
CA THR A 383 5.67 13.56 18.35
C THR A 383 5.64 12.12 17.81
N PRO A 384 5.41 11.91 16.50
CA PRO A 384 5.55 10.61 15.87
C PRO A 384 6.93 10.03 16.16
N LEU A 385 6.94 8.77 16.56
CA LEU A 385 8.15 8.09 16.96
C LEU A 385 9.01 7.72 15.75
N PHE A 386 8.37 7.20 14.70
CA PHE A 386 9.00 6.63 13.51
C PHE A 386 8.00 6.64 12.33
N GLU A 387 8.45 6.20 11.16
CA GLU A 387 7.62 5.94 9.96
C GLU A 387 6.47 4.96 10.26
N ASP A 388 5.45 4.95 9.40
CA ASP A 388 4.30 4.05 9.52
C ASP A 388 4.73 2.58 9.68
N GLY A 389 4.24 1.91 10.73
CA GLY A 389 4.50 0.49 10.97
C GLY A 389 5.50 0.17 12.09
N ALA A 390 6.13 1.17 12.71
CA ALA A 390 6.95 0.95 13.90
C ALA A 390 6.20 1.30 15.19
N VAL A 391 6.48 0.54 16.26
CA VAL A 391 5.99 0.82 17.62
C VAL A 391 7.14 0.81 18.61
N ALA A 392 7.10 1.70 19.59
CA ALA A 392 8.00 1.66 20.73
C ALA A 392 7.41 0.81 21.85
N ILE A 393 8.19 -0.14 22.35
CA ILE A 393 8.02 -0.82 23.62
C ILE A 393 8.88 -0.10 24.65
N ILE A 394 8.25 0.46 25.68
CA ILE A 394 8.92 1.32 26.66
C ILE A 394 8.84 0.67 28.04
N SER A 395 9.99 0.66 28.73
CA SER A 395 10.11 0.23 30.13
C SER A 395 10.32 1.42 31.04
N ASP A 396 9.61 1.44 32.16
CA ASP A 396 9.76 2.53 33.12
C ASP A 396 10.95 2.38 34.10
N ALA A 397 11.64 1.24 34.08
CA ALA A 397 12.80 0.99 34.93
C ALA A 397 13.90 0.20 34.22
N SER A 398 14.69 0.92 33.41
CA SER A 398 16.04 0.56 32.97
C SER A 398 16.19 -0.87 32.42
N GLY A 399 16.11 -0.99 31.09
CA GLY A 399 16.48 -2.19 30.35
C GLY A 399 15.30 -3.08 29.97
N LEU A 400 15.06 -3.23 28.67
CA LEU A 400 14.51 -4.47 28.10
C LEU A 400 15.60 -5.54 28.28
N CYS A 401 15.30 -6.69 28.88
CA CYS A 401 16.21 -7.82 28.97
C CYS A 401 15.46 -9.12 28.65
N VAL A 402 15.90 -9.86 27.63
CA VAL A 402 15.24 -11.11 27.17
C VAL A 402 15.98 -12.30 27.78
N ASN A 403 15.70 -12.60 29.04
CA ASN A 403 16.45 -13.62 29.77
C ASN A 403 15.92 -15.04 29.57
N ARG A 404 16.86 -15.99 29.61
CA ARG A 404 16.57 -17.38 30.03
C ARG A 404 16.55 -17.47 31.57
N PRO A 405 15.84 -18.45 32.13
CA PRO A 405 15.95 -18.79 33.55
C PRO A 405 17.36 -19.30 33.90
N ASN A 406 17.87 -19.01 35.11
CA ASN A 406 19.12 -19.56 35.67
C ASN A 406 20.45 -19.16 35.00
N ALA A 407 20.45 -18.11 34.18
CA ALA A 407 21.67 -17.64 33.53
C ALA A 407 22.62 -16.93 34.53
N THR A 408 23.83 -17.46 34.73
CA THR A 408 24.88 -16.86 35.57
C THR A 408 25.98 -16.20 34.73
N GLN A 409 26.84 -15.37 35.34
CA GLN A 409 28.01 -14.77 34.68
C GLN A 409 28.99 -15.82 34.13
N THR A 410 29.00 -17.02 34.73
CA THR A 410 29.86 -18.16 34.39
C THR A 410 29.23 -19.18 33.44
N ARG A 411 27.93 -19.09 33.15
CA ARG A 411 27.22 -19.87 32.12
C ARG A 411 26.37 -18.95 31.26
N PRO A 412 27.00 -18.15 30.36
CA PRO A 412 26.29 -17.13 29.64
C PRO A 412 25.64 -17.77 28.40
N PHE A 413 24.43 -18.29 28.57
CA PHE A 413 23.48 -18.56 27.48
C PHE A 413 22.52 -17.38 27.30
N LYS A 414 23.03 -16.16 27.48
CA LYS A 414 22.26 -14.93 27.67
C LYS A 414 21.91 -14.29 26.32
N LEU A 415 20.63 -13.97 26.12
CA LEU A 415 20.16 -13.05 25.09
C LEU A 415 19.83 -11.71 25.76
N ASN A 416 20.87 -11.00 26.22
CA ASN A 416 20.65 -9.80 27.00
C ASN A 416 20.43 -8.59 26.09
N LEU A 417 19.17 -8.18 25.99
CA LEU A 417 18.88 -6.77 25.74
C LEU A 417 19.27 -6.03 27.03
N PHE A 418 20.00 -4.94 26.91
CA PHE A 418 20.38 -4.12 28.05
C PHE A 418 20.60 -2.70 27.57
N HIS A 419 19.85 -1.76 28.15
CA HIS A 419 20.16 -0.35 28.05
C HIS A 419 20.34 0.19 29.49
N ASN A 420 21.35 1.04 29.70
CA ASN A 420 21.55 1.74 30.96
C ASN A 420 20.52 2.87 31.06
N GLY A 421 19.25 2.54 31.29
CA GLY A 421 18.23 3.55 31.49
C GLY A 421 18.59 4.49 32.63
N TYR A 422 18.23 5.76 32.47
CA TYR A 422 18.52 6.78 33.47
C TYR A 422 17.76 6.50 34.78
N LYS A 423 18.48 6.55 35.91
CA LYS A 423 17.90 6.44 37.27
C LYS A 423 17.11 7.72 37.60
N GLY A 424 15.94 7.91 37.00
CA GLY A 424 15.12 9.11 37.20
C GLY A 424 13.61 8.95 37.02
N GLY A 425 13.14 7.89 36.34
CA GLY A 425 11.72 7.54 36.27
C GLY A 425 10.84 8.46 35.42
N VAL A 426 11.23 8.78 34.18
CA VAL A 426 10.44 9.67 33.29
C VAL A 426 10.11 8.99 31.95
N ALA A 427 8.83 9.02 31.56
CA ALA A 427 8.26 8.48 30.32
C ALA A 427 8.56 9.30 29.04
N GLY A 428 9.56 10.19 29.08
CA GLY A 428 9.95 11.08 27.97
C GLY A 428 11.34 10.77 27.40
N ASP A 429 12.06 9.80 27.96
CA ASP A 429 13.42 9.48 27.53
C ASP A 429 13.41 8.40 26.45
N ARG A 430 13.69 8.82 25.21
CA ARG A 430 13.77 7.94 24.05
C ARG A 430 14.82 6.83 24.23
N ALA A 431 15.84 7.04 25.07
CA ALA A 431 16.90 6.05 25.34
C ALA A 431 16.40 4.81 26.11
N SER A 432 15.17 4.85 26.62
CA SER A 432 14.50 3.74 27.29
C SER A 432 13.50 2.96 26.43
N ALA A 433 13.29 3.41 25.20
CA ALA A 433 12.39 2.80 24.24
C ALA A 433 13.12 1.81 23.33
N TRP A 434 12.49 0.67 23.08
CA TRP A 434 12.85 -0.27 22.02
C TRP A 434 11.82 -0.22 20.92
N VAL A 435 12.27 -0.21 19.68
CA VAL A 435 11.43 -0.09 18.50
C VAL A 435 11.25 -1.45 17.90
N VAL A 436 10.01 -1.85 17.68
CA VAL A 436 9.64 -2.97 16.82
C VAL A 436 9.18 -2.36 15.50
N GLU A 437 9.93 -2.61 14.44
CA GLU A 437 9.67 -2.08 13.10
C GLU A 437 9.42 -3.25 12.15
N GLU A 438 8.28 -3.23 11.45
CA GLU A 438 8.05 -4.16 10.33
C GLU A 438 9.09 -3.94 9.23
N VAL A 439 9.63 -5.03 8.71
CA VAL A 439 10.65 -5.01 7.67
C VAL A 439 10.00 -5.42 6.35
N PRO A 440 9.70 -4.46 5.45
CA PRO A 440 9.22 -4.76 4.11
C PRO A 440 10.37 -5.15 3.17
N PHE A 441 10.06 -5.93 2.14
CA PHE A 441 10.95 -6.19 1.01
C PHE A 441 10.83 -5.03 0.01
N THR A 442 11.93 -4.29 -0.15
CA THR A 442 11.99 -3.07 -0.98
C THR A 442 13.30 -3.01 -1.74
N GLY A 443 13.36 -2.21 -2.80
CA GLY A 443 14.57 -2.05 -3.61
C GLY A 443 14.26 -1.70 -5.05
N SER A 444 15.24 -1.89 -5.92
CA SER A 444 15.09 -1.67 -7.36
C SER A 444 15.71 -2.81 -8.14
N LEU A 445 14.98 -3.35 -9.11
CA LEU A 445 15.45 -4.42 -9.99
C LEU A 445 15.34 -3.98 -11.45
N SER A 446 16.13 -4.60 -12.32
CA SER A 446 16.09 -4.36 -13.76
C SER A 446 16.11 -5.69 -14.52
N LEU A 447 15.55 -5.68 -15.72
CA LEU A 447 15.70 -6.80 -16.66
C LEU A 447 16.88 -6.52 -17.59
N ASN A 448 17.70 -7.54 -17.86
CA ASN A 448 18.85 -7.50 -18.77
C ASN A 448 19.72 -6.25 -18.56
N ASP A 449 20.05 -5.95 -17.30
CA ASP A 449 20.85 -4.80 -16.87
C ASP A 449 20.31 -3.44 -17.35
N GLY A 450 18.99 -3.31 -17.50
CA GLY A 450 18.32 -2.08 -17.92
C GLY A 450 18.25 -1.89 -19.44
N SER A 451 18.42 -2.98 -20.20
CA SER A 451 18.20 -2.97 -21.65
C SER A 451 16.78 -2.53 -21.99
N LYS A 452 16.62 -1.72 -23.03
CA LYS A 452 15.29 -1.27 -23.49
C LYS A 452 14.57 -2.32 -24.32
N GLU A 453 15.32 -3.21 -24.95
CA GLU A 453 14.82 -4.20 -25.89
C GLU A 453 15.63 -5.49 -25.78
N ILE A 454 14.97 -6.63 -25.95
CA ILE A 454 15.61 -7.95 -26.09
C ILE A 454 15.54 -8.44 -27.54
N GLY A 455 16.65 -9.03 -28.00
CA GLY A 455 16.69 -9.75 -29.28
C GLY A 455 16.12 -11.17 -29.17
N ALA A 456 15.78 -11.78 -30.32
CA ALA A 456 15.10 -13.07 -30.39
C ALA A 456 15.81 -14.23 -29.65
N ASP A 457 17.16 -14.22 -29.61
CA ASP A 457 17.96 -15.29 -28.99
C ASP A 457 18.40 -14.98 -27.54
N GLN A 458 17.92 -13.91 -26.93
CA GLN A 458 18.38 -13.48 -25.61
C GLN A 458 17.53 -14.03 -24.47
N THR A 459 18.15 -14.73 -23.53
CA THR A 459 17.53 -15.05 -22.24
C THR A 459 17.24 -13.77 -21.46
N VAL A 460 16.01 -13.62 -20.99
CA VAL A 460 15.63 -12.48 -20.15
C VAL A 460 16.10 -12.77 -18.73
N THR A 461 16.83 -11.84 -18.11
CA THR A 461 17.39 -12.05 -16.77
C THR A 461 16.99 -10.91 -15.84
N CYS A 462 16.51 -11.26 -14.65
CA CYS A 462 16.33 -10.28 -13.58
C CYS A 462 17.68 -10.03 -12.89
N SER A 463 17.98 -8.76 -12.60
CA SER A 463 19.13 -8.39 -11.77
C SER A 463 19.06 -9.09 -10.40
N ASP A 464 20.22 -9.34 -9.78
CA ASP A 464 20.30 -10.09 -8.53
C ASP A 464 19.71 -9.26 -7.38
N PRO A 465 18.60 -9.70 -6.73
CA PRO A 465 18.00 -8.97 -5.62
C PRO A 465 18.93 -8.78 -4.43
N LEU A 466 19.97 -9.62 -4.30
CA LEU A 466 20.97 -9.45 -3.26
C LEU A 466 21.70 -8.10 -3.39
N LEU A 467 21.87 -7.56 -4.60
CA LEU A 467 22.69 -6.36 -4.85
C LEU A 467 21.98 -5.05 -4.53
N SER A 468 20.65 -5.01 -4.63
CA SER A 468 19.88 -3.76 -4.70
C SER A 468 18.58 -3.75 -3.89
N CYS A 469 18.26 -4.85 -3.20
CA CYS A 469 17.05 -4.95 -2.39
C CYS A 469 17.36 -5.18 -0.91
N THR A 470 16.55 -4.57 -0.04
CA THR A 470 16.61 -4.69 1.42
C THR A 470 15.48 -5.63 1.87
N PRO A 471 15.72 -6.52 2.86
CA PRO A 471 16.87 -6.57 3.78
C PRO A 471 18.16 -7.33 3.37
N CYS A 472 18.55 -7.47 2.10
CA CYS A 472 19.64 -8.39 1.72
C CYS A 472 20.96 -7.75 1.25
N HIS A 473 22.10 -8.36 1.65
CA HIS A 473 23.23 -8.69 0.75
C HIS A 473 23.95 -9.99 1.19
N ASN A 474 24.99 -10.40 0.46
CA ASN A 474 25.34 -11.75 0.01
C ASN A 474 25.59 -12.88 1.05
N TRP A 475 25.12 -14.07 0.65
CA TRP A 475 25.30 -15.43 1.18
C TRP A 475 26.74 -15.85 1.56
N SER A 476 27.74 -15.28 0.87
CA SER A 476 29.15 -15.70 0.96
C SER A 476 29.91 -15.16 2.18
N ASP A 477 29.56 -13.99 2.71
CA ASP A 477 30.28 -13.39 3.85
C ASP A 477 29.86 -14.01 5.20
N VAL A 478 28.66 -14.62 5.24
CA VAL A 478 28.23 -15.52 6.32
C VAL A 478 28.98 -16.86 6.26
N LYS A 479 29.46 -17.26 5.07
CA LYS A 479 30.12 -18.55 4.81
C LYS A 479 31.61 -18.58 5.08
N GLY A 480 32.19 -17.50 5.61
CA GLY A 480 33.61 -17.43 5.95
C GLY A 480 34.14 -18.54 6.87
N ASN A 481 33.30 -19.38 7.52
CA ASN A 481 33.80 -20.57 8.24
C ASN A 481 32.87 -21.79 8.47
N ASN A 482 31.57 -21.85 8.10
CA ASN A 482 30.68 -22.92 8.64
C ASN A 482 29.61 -23.56 7.71
N GLY A 483 29.69 -23.46 6.37
CA GLY A 483 28.92 -24.35 5.47
C GLY A 483 27.38 -24.37 5.58
N GLY A 484 26.72 -23.35 6.15
CA GLY A 484 25.24 -23.32 6.32
C GLY A 484 24.43 -23.08 5.04
N THR A 485 23.08 -23.07 5.16
CA THR A 485 22.00 -22.81 4.14
C THR A 485 21.31 -21.43 4.32
N ALA A 486 20.73 -20.84 3.25
CA ALA A 486 20.17 -19.46 3.24
C ALA A 486 18.95 -19.33 4.15
N VAL A 487 18.83 -18.19 4.85
CA VAL A 487 17.68 -17.90 5.73
C VAL A 487 16.43 -17.50 4.95
N SER A 488 16.57 -17.08 3.69
CA SER A 488 15.49 -16.69 2.79
C SER A 488 15.86 -16.98 1.34
N ASP A 489 14.86 -17.29 0.52
CA ASP A 489 14.93 -17.46 -0.93
C ASP A 489 14.17 -16.34 -1.65
N PHE A 490 14.31 -16.27 -2.98
CA PHE A 490 13.53 -15.38 -3.83
C PHE A 490 12.64 -16.18 -4.77
N MET A 491 11.43 -15.69 -5.00
CA MET A 491 10.51 -16.22 -6.01
C MET A 491 10.22 -15.13 -7.03
N TYR A 492 10.10 -15.55 -8.29
CA TYR A 492 9.97 -14.66 -9.45
C TYR A 492 8.70 -14.99 -10.21
N ARG A 493 7.90 -13.99 -10.54
CA ARG A 493 6.70 -14.10 -11.38
C ARG A 493 6.83 -13.19 -12.59
N TRP A 494 6.60 -13.73 -13.77
CA TRP A 494 6.81 -13.03 -15.02
C TRP A 494 5.49 -12.62 -15.65
N TYR A 495 5.45 -11.41 -16.16
CA TYR A 495 4.29 -10.81 -16.81
C TYR A 495 4.65 -10.30 -18.20
N TYR A 496 3.65 -10.22 -19.07
CA TYR A 496 3.71 -9.42 -20.28
C TYR A 496 2.55 -8.43 -20.36
N ALA A 497 2.78 -7.31 -21.05
CA ALA A 497 1.79 -6.25 -21.27
C ALA A 497 2.00 -5.59 -22.63
N ASP A 498 0.96 -4.96 -23.18
CA ASP A 498 1.03 -4.21 -24.44
C ASP A 498 1.67 -2.81 -24.27
N THR A 499 1.92 -2.37 -23.03
CA THR A 499 2.47 -1.05 -22.71
C THR A 499 3.71 -1.16 -21.84
N ASP A 500 4.56 -0.13 -21.86
CA ASP A 500 5.76 0.01 -21.03
C ASP A 500 5.48 0.51 -19.60
N GLU A 501 4.23 0.40 -19.14
CA GLU A 501 3.85 0.81 -17.80
C GLU A 501 4.51 -0.11 -16.75
N VAL A 502 5.09 0.48 -15.72
CA VAL A 502 5.60 -0.25 -14.54
C VAL A 502 4.57 -0.09 -13.43
N PRO A 503 4.32 -1.11 -12.59
CA PRO A 503 3.46 -0.93 -11.42
C PRO A 503 3.93 0.30 -10.62
N LEU A 504 3.05 1.28 -10.45
CA LEU A 504 3.30 2.49 -9.65
C LEU A 504 3.65 2.11 -8.21
N ASP A 505 4.34 3.01 -7.49
CA ASP A 505 4.48 2.86 -6.03
C ASP A 505 3.09 2.90 -5.39
N CYS A 506 2.64 1.75 -4.94
CA CYS A 506 1.33 1.52 -4.35
C CYS A 506 1.37 1.67 -2.82
N SER A 507 2.31 2.45 -2.27
CA SER A 507 2.66 2.51 -0.85
C SER A 507 1.50 2.74 0.14
N GLY A 508 0.31 3.12 -0.33
CA GLY A 508 -0.90 3.24 0.49
C GLY A 508 -1.95 2.11 0.33
N ALA A 509 -1.90 1.29 -0.72
CA ALA A 509 -2.95 0.31 -1.00
C ALA A 509 -2.77 -0.96 -0.16
N SER A 510 -3.82 -1.38 0.56
CA SER A 510 -3.80 -2.62 1.34
C SER A 510 -5.18 -3.24 1.45
N ILE A 511 -5.22 -4.55 1.69
CA ILE A 511 -6.45 -5.22 2.10
C ILE A 511 -6.50 -5.20 3.62
N ILE A 512 -7.54 -4.60 4.19
CA ILE A 512 -7.79 -4.62 5.63
C ILE A 512 -8.85 -5.67 5.92
N GLY A 513 -8.58 -6.54 6.89
CA GLY A 513 -9.49 -7.60 7.30
C GLY A 513 -9.85 -7.54 8.78
N SER A 514 -11.04 -8.01 9.10
CA SER A 514 -11.48 -8.35 10.46
C SER A 514 -12.32 -9.61 10.45
N CYS A 515 -12.40 -10.28 11.60
CA CYS A 515 -13.19 -11.49 11.73
C CYS A 515 -13.76 -11.66 13.13
N HIS A 516 -14.74 -12.54 13.26
CA HIS A 516 -15.17 -13.08 14.54
C HIS A 516 -14.68 -14.52 14.67
N LEU A 517 -14.00 -14.79 15.78
CA LEU A 517 -13.50 -16.10 16.10
C LEU A 517 -14.35 -16.75 17.19
N SER A 518 -14.69 -18.02 17.00
CA SER A 518 -15.40 -18.82 18.00
C SER A 518 -14.62 -18.84 19.31
N ASN A 519 -15.30 -18.63 20.43
CA ASN A 519 -14.69 -18.60 21.77
C ASN A 519 -13.59 -17.55 21.98
N PHE A 520 -13.57 -16.51 21.14
CA PHE A 520 -12.69 -15.34 21.27
C PHE A 520 -13.50 -14.04 21.14
N GLY A 521 -14.37 -13.93 20.15
CA GLY A 521 -15.12 -12.70 19.85
C GLY A 521 -14.63 -12.02 18.58
N ASP A 522 -14.92 -10.72 18.43
CA ASP A 522 -14.45 -9.93 17.29
C ASP A 522 -12.95 -9.61 17.43
N MET A 523 -12.19 -9.84 16.36
CA MET A 523 -10.83 -9.36 16.20
C MET A 523 -10.83 -7.91 15.69
N PRO A 524 -9.80 -7.13 16.03
CA PRO A 524 -9.56 -5.82 15.43
C PRO A 524 -9.34 -5.91 13.91
N ASP A 525 -9.48 -4.76 13.26
CA ASP A 525 -9.04 -4.59 11.87
C ASP A 525 -7.51 -4.66 11.79
N CYS A 526 -6.99 -5.41 10.82
CA CYS A 526 -5.56 -5.51 10.54
C CYS A 526 -5.31 -5.64 9.03
N PRO A 527 -4.11 -5.26 8.54
CA PRO A 527 -3.69 -5.63 7.19
C PRO A 527 -3.75 -7.14 6.99
N ALA A 528 -4.52 -7.59 6.00
CA ALA A 528 -4.86 -8.99 5.80
C ALA A 528 -3.65 -9.83 5.36
N TYR A 529 -2.59 -9.23 4.82
CA TYR A 529 -1.34 -9.92 4.51
C TYR A 529 -0.67 -10.47 5.79
N ARG A 530 -0.93 -9.84 6.95
CA ARG A 530 -0.43 -10.30 8.26
C ARG A 530 -1.19 -11.54 8.69
N HIS A 531 -2.51 -11.45 8.80
CA HIS A 531 -3.50 -12.53 8.95
C HIS A 531 -4.86 -11.99 9.38
N VAL A 532 -5.93 -12.68 8.99
CA VAL A 532 -7.30 -12.50 9.47
C VAL A 532 -7.73 -13.82 10.13
N GLY A 533 -7.81 -13.84 11.46
CA GLY A 533 -8.05 -15.05 12.25
C GLY A 533 -6.77 -15.59 12.91
N MET A 534 -6.81 -16.83 13.42
CA MET A 534 -5.71 -17.42 14.21
C MET A 534 -5.53 -18.91 13.91
N ASN A 535 -4.30 -19.40 13.75
CA ASN A 535 -4.00 -20.81 13.45
C ASN A 535 -3.61 -21.67 14.68
N MET A 536 -3.54 -21.08 15.87
CA MET A 536 -2.88 -21.69 17.04
C MET A 536 -3.83 -22.47 17.97
N SER A 537 -5.15 -22.45 17.74
CA SER A 537 -6.11 -23.17 18.56
C SER A 537 -7.22 -23.81 17.73
N ALA A 538 -7.38 -25.13 17.88
CA ALA A 538 -8.47 -25.90 17.27
C ALA A 538 -9.87 -25.51 17.80
N LYS A 539 -9.96 -24.57 18.73
CA LYS A 539 -11.23 -24.09 19.29
C LYS A 539 -11.59 -22.66 18.86
N MET A 540 -10.72 -21.98 18.10
CA MET A 540 -10.94 -20.65 17.54
C MET A 540 -11.09 -20.73 16.02
N CYS A 541 -12.32 -20.74 15.51
CA CYS A 541 -12.62 -20.82 14.08
C CYS A 541 -13.23 -19.51 13.62
N ILE A 542 -13.04 -19.16 12.36
CA ILE A 542 -13.74 -18.01 11.76
C ILE A 542 -15.24 -18.34 11.71
N GLU A 543 -16.06 -17.49 12.31
CA GLU A 543 -17.53 -17.52 12.25
C GLU A 543 -18.08 -16.39 11.38
N ALA A 544 -17.34 -15.28 11.29
CA ALA A 544 -17.62 -14.19 10.38
C ALA A 544 -16.34 -13.52 9.89
N ILE A 545 -16.32 -12.98 8.68
CA ILE A 545 -15.18 -12.24 8.11
C ILE A 545 -15.65 -11.00 7.36
N SER A 546 -14.80 -9.99 7.33
CA SER A 546 -14.92 -8.80 6.51
C SER A 546 -13.55 -8.46 5.95
N LEU A 547 -13.47 -8.21 4.64
CA LEU A 547 -12.30 -7.70 3.93
C LEU A 547 -12.69 -6.40 3.21
N ARG A 548 -11.80 -5.41 3.21
CA ARG A 548 -11.96 -4.18 2.43
C ARG A 548 -10.65 -3.78 1.76
N LEU A 549 -10.76 -3.18 0.58
CA LEU A 549 -9.66 -2.50 -0.06
C LEU A 549 -9.56 -1.08 0.53
N ASP A 550 -8.36 -0.68 0.95
CA ASP A 550 -8.10 0.64 1.51
C ASP A 550 -6.88 1.28 0.84
N GLY A 551 -6.87 2.61 0.73
CA GLY A 551 -5.74 3.39 0.21
C GLY A 551 -5.36 3.20 -1.27
N SER A 552 -6.16 2.48 -2.07
CA SER A 552 -5.95 2.35 -3.52
C SER A 552 -6.31 3.67 -4.26
N PRO A 553 -5.47 4.16 -5.19
CA PRO A 553 -5.80 5.29 -6.05
C PRO A 553 -6.76 4.93 -7.21
N TRP A 554 -6.94 3.64 -7.50
CA TRP A 554 -7.78 3.14 -8.60
C TRP A 554 -9.15 2.71 -8.11
N GLN A 555 -10.17 2.93 -8.95
CA GLN A 555 -11.54 2.54 -8.65
C GLN A 555 -11.70 1.01 -8.71
N GLY A 556 -12.58 0.47 -7.86
CA GLY A 556 -12.85 -0.96 -7.81
C GLY A 556 -13.09 -1.46 -6.39
N SER A 557 -13.25 -2.78 -6.27
CA SER A 557 -13.61 -3.43 -5.01
C SER A 557 -12.86 -4.74 -4.82
N ILE A 558 -12.56 -5.08 -3.57
CA ILE A 558 -12.29 -6.48 -3.20
C ILE A 558 -13.62 -7.20 -2.94
N CYS A 559 -13.79 -8.35 -3.56
CA CYS A 559 -14.94 -9.21 -3.41
C CYS A 559 -14.53 -10.57 -2.87
N TYR A 560 -15.41 -11.20 -2.08
CA TYR A 560 -15.12 -12.47 -1.44
C TYR A 560 -16.39 -13.27 -1.15
N SER A 561 -16.25 -14.58 -1.07
CA SER A 561 -17.30 -15.51 -0.67
C SER A 561 -16.69 -16.61 0.19
N MET A 562 -17.44 -17.11 1.17
CA MET A 562 -17.01 -18.20 2.04
C MET A 562 -17.79 -19.48 1.78
N LEU A 563 -17.10 -20.62 1.82
CA LEU A 563 -17.66 -21.96 1.74
C LEU A 563 -18.03 -22.44 3.14
N THR A 564 -19.29 -22.75 3.38
CA THR A 564 -19.75 -23.36 4.63
C THR A 564 -19.20 -24.78 4.79
N LYS A 565 -19.01 -25.21 6.03
CA LYS A 565 -18.84 -26.62 6.35
C LYS A 565 -20.11 -27.37 5.92
N GLY A 566 -19.96 -28.34 5.01
CA GLY A 566 -21.09 -28.97 4.31
C GLY A 566 -21.21 -28.62 2.83
N GLY A 567 -20.49 -27.60 2.34
CA GLY A 567 -20.19 -27.44 0.91
C GLY A 567 -20.96 -26.35 0.15
N GLU A 568 -21.69 -25.45 0.81
CA GLU A 568 -22.41 -24.36 0.15
C GLU A 568 -21.64 -23.03 0.24
N TRP A 569 -21.48 -22.33 -0.89
CA TRP A 569 -20.91 -20.98 -0.93
C TRP A 569 -21.96 -19.95 -0.52
N SER A 570 -21.52 -18.96 0.24
CA SER A 570 -22.32 -17.76 0.55
C SER A 570 -22.43 -16.82 -0.65
N ASP A 571 -23.41 -15.92 -0.61
CA ASP A 571 -23.44 -14.77 -1.51
C ASP A 571 -22.13 -13.98 -1.42
N ALA A 572 -21.72 -13.40 -2.56
CA ALA A 572 -20.53 -12.58 -2.61
C ALA A 572 -20.71 -11.30 -1.77
N ALA A 573 -19.73 -11.01 -0.94
CA ALA A 573 -19.59 -9.73 -0.25
C ALA A 573 -18.49 -8.88 -0.91
N ALA A 574 -18.55 -7.57 -0.68
CA ALA A 574 -17.56 -6.63 -1.15
C ALA A 574 -17.27 -5.55 -0.10
N ASP A 575 -16.04 -5.04 -0.07
CA ASP A 575 -15.59 -3.87 0.69
C ASP A 575 -16.26 -3.66 2.07
N GLY A 576 -15.85 -4.46 3.05
CA GLY A 576 -16.29 -4.35 4.44
C GLY A 576 -17.64 -5.02 4.73
N ALA A 577 -18.37 -5.50 3.72
CA ALA A 577 -19.61 -6.24 3.93
C ALA A 577 -19.35 -7.59 4.60
N ARG A 578 -19.89 -7.78 5.80
CA ARG A 578 -19.60 -8.97 6.61
C ARG A 578 -20.28 -10.24 6.07
N ILE A 579 -19.53 -11.33 5.95
CA ILE A 579 -20.05 -12.68 5.74
C ILE A 579 -20.11 -13.40 7.08
N GLY A 580 -21.26 -13.99 7.40
CA GLY A 580 -21.49 -14.70 8.67
C GLY A 580 -21.84 -13.77 9.85
N GLU A 581 -22.15 -14.38 10.99
CA GLU A 581 -22.54 -13.67 12.21
C GLU A 581 -21.90 -14.32 13.44
N GLY A 582 -21.31 -13.49 14.30
CA GLY A 582 -20.61 -13.98 15.49
C GLY A 582 -21.53 -14.62 16.50
N GLY A 583 -21.06 -15.65 17.21
CA GLY A 583 -21.82 -16.34 18.25
C GLY A 583 -22.86 -17.34 17.73
N LYS A 584 -23.00 -17.49 16.41
CA LYS A 584 -23.88 -18.49 15.79
C LYS A 584 -23.26 -19.88 15.63
N SER A 585 -22.02 -20.07 16.08
CA SER A 585 -21.28 -21.34 15.90
C SER A 585 -21.17 -21.79 14.43
N LEU A 586 -21.26 -20.84 13.50
CA LEU A 586 -21.07 -21.10 12.07
C LEU A 586 -19.63 -21.57 11.82
N ARG A 587 -19.47 -22.52 10.90
CA ARG A 587 -18.16 -23.07 10.53
C ARG A 587 -17.96 -22.89 9.05
N TRP A 588 -16.98 -22.09 8.69
CA TRP A 588 -16.50 -21.93 7.31
C TRP A 588 -15.36 -22.90 7.03
N SER A 589 -15.12 -23.21 5.75
CA SER A 589 -14.15 -24.22 5.31
C SER A 589 -13.17 -23.70 4.27
N ALA A 590 -13.62 -22.81 3.40
CA ALA A 590 -12.79 -22.19 2.36
C ALA A 590 -13.27 -20.75 2.05
N ILE A 591 -12.46 -20.01 1.29
CA ILE A 591 -12.73 -18.64 0.86
C ILE A 591 -12.37 -18.45 -0.61
N LYS A 592 -13.18 -17.70 -1.36
CA LYS A 592 -12.84 -17.10 -2.66
C LYS A 592 -12.62 -15.62 -2.46
N VAL A 593 -11.62 -15.05 -3.14
CA VAL A 593 -11.30 -13.63 -3.08
C VAL A 593 -10.90 -13.17 -4.49
N TRP A 594 -11.36 -12.00 -4.92
CA TRP A 594 -11.03 -11.42 -6.21
C TRP A 594 -11.16 -9.90 -6.22
N LEU A 595 -10.62 -9.26 -7.25
CA LEU A 595 -10.72 -7.82 -7.49
C LEU A 595 -11.65 -7.53 -8.67
N THR A 596 -12.35 -6.41 -8.59
CA THR A 596 -13.23 -5.89 -9.67
C THR A 596 -12.93 -4.41 -9.90
N GLY A 597 -13.23 -3.91 -11.11
CA GLY A 597 -12.93 -2.55 -11.53
C GLY A 597 -11.47 -2.35 -11.92
N GLU A 598 -11.09 -1.10 -12.10
CA GLU A 598 -9.77 -0.66 -12.54
C GLU A 598 -8.64 -1.19 -11.66
N VAL A 599 -8.84 -1.33 -10.34
CA VAL A 599 -7.84 -1.89 -9.42
C VAL A 599 -7.36 -3.29 -9.82
N SER A 600 -8.21 -4.10 -10.49
CA SER A 600 -7.83 -5.43 -10.99
C SER A 600 -6.88 -5.38 -12.20
N GLN A 601 -6.74 -4.22 -12.86
CA GLN A 601 -5.71 -3.99 -13.89
C GLN A 601 -4.33 -3.79 -13.28
N HIS A 602 -4.26 -3.29 -12.04
CA HIS A 602 -3.02 -2.87 -11.39
C HIS A 602 -2.53 -3.88 -10.34
N PHE A 603 -3.40 -4.76 -9.85
CA PHE A 603 -3.04 -5.77 -8.87
C PHE A 603 -3.56 -7.17 -9.22
N ASP A 604 -2.78 -8.16 -8.83
CA ASP A 604 -3.21 -9.52 -8.56
C ASP A 604 -3.28 -9.74 -7.04
N LEU A 605 -3.82 -10.88 -6.59
CA LEU A 605 -3.87 -11.24 -5.17
C LEU A 605 -3.04 -12.47 -4.88
N GLU A 606 -2.36 -12.48 -3.73
CA GLU A 606 -1.97 -13.72 -3.06
C GLU A 606 -2.98 -14.03 -1.97
N VAL A 607 -3.49 -15.26 -1.95
CA VAL A 607 -4.45 -15.72 -0.94
C VAL A 607 -3.93 -16.99 -0.29
N ARG A 608 -3.94 -17.02 1.04
CA ARG A 608 -3.65 -18.22 1.84
C ARG A 608 -4.78 -18.48 2.83
N ALA A 609 -5.11 -19.73 3.04
CA ALA A 609 -6.14 -20.18 3.96
C ALA A 609 -5.62 -21.34 4.82
N PHE A 610 -5.75 -21.23 6.14
CA PHE A 610 -5.34 -22.26 7.09
C PHE A 610 -6.54 -23.02 7.64
N ASN A 611 -6.48 -24.36 7.52
CA ASN A 611 -7.43 -25.27 8.13
C ASN A 611 -6.70 -26.22 9.09
N SER A 612 -7.33 -26.48 10.24
CA SER A 612 -6.79 -27.27 11.35
C SER A 612 -6.17 -28.62 10.99
N ASN A 613 -6.72 -29.35 10.00
CA ASN A 613 -6.24 -30.70 9.63
C ASN A 613 -5.66 -30.77 8.19
N LEU A 614 -5.57 -29.63 7.49
CA LEU A 614 -5.07 -29.56 6.11
C LEU A 614 -3.81 -28.68 6.00
N SER A 615 -3.47 -27.91 7.03
CA SER A 615 -2.44 -26.86 7.03
C SER A 615 -2.81 -25.67 6.12
N TRP A 616 -1.83 -24.83 5.76
CA TRP A 616 -2.01 -23.76 4.79
C TRP A 616 -2.19 -24.30 3.38
N THR A 617 -3.20 -23.80 2.71
CA THR A 617 -3.33 -23.81 1.25
C THR A 617 -3.15 -22.38 0.76
N GLY A 618 -2.64 -22.19 -0.45
CA GLY A 618 -2.50 -20.86 -1.01
C GLY A 618 -2.22 -20.87 -2.50
N GLY A 619 -2.32 -19.68 -3.09
CA GLY A 619 -2.06 -19.44 -4.49
C GLY A 619 -2.37 -18.01 -4.86
N TYR A 620 -2.48 -17.77 -6.16
CA TYR A 620 -2.60 -16.43 -6.72
C TYR A 620 -3.91 -16.28 -7.49
N VAL A 621 -4.50 -15.10 -7.44
CA VAL A 621 -5.70 -14.74 -8.21
C VAL A 621 -5.30 -13.63 -9.17
N SER A 622 -5.38 -13.94 -10.46
CA SER A 622 -4.94 -13.07 -11.55
C SER A 622 -5.98 -12.91 -12.62
N GLY A 623 -6.04 -11.71 -13.18
CA GLY A 623 -6.94 -11.35 -14.25
C GLY A 623 -7.56 -9.98 -14.00
N HIS A 624 -8.53 -9.61 -14.84
CA HIS A 624 -9.22 -8.34 -14.80
C HIS A 624 -10.73 -8.57 -14.72
N ASP A 625 -11.43 -7.76 -13.93
CA ASP A 625 -12.89 -7.84 -13.73
C ASP A 625 -13.37 -9.27 -13.49
N LEU A 626 -12.68 -9.94 -12.58
CA LEU A 626 -13.00 -11.32 -12.23
C LEU A 626 -14.35 -11.39 -11.52
N ASP A 627 -15.00 -12.54 -11.64
CA ASP A 627 -16.22 -12.86 -10.93
C ASP A 627 -16.10 -14.17 -10.14
N PHE A 628 -17.14 -14.48 -9.38
CA PHE A 628 -17.21 -15.70 -8.57
C PHE A 628 -16.93 -16.99 -9.35
N THR A 629 -17.33 -17.07 -10.62
CA THR A 629 -17.21 -18.28 -11.45
C THR A 629 -15.79 -18.46 -12.00
N SER A 630 -15.10 -17.35 -12.23
CA SER A 630 -13.74 -17.31 -12.77
C SER A 630 -12.64 -17.57 -11.74
N VAL A 631 -12.94 -17.48 -10.44
CA VAL A 631 -11.94 -17.60 -9.37
C VAL A 631 -12.00 -18.92 -8.61
N ASN A 632 -10.83 -19.44 -8.28
CA ASN A 632 -10.65 -20.63 -7.44
C ASN A 632 -10.80 -20.27 -5.95
N GLY A 633 -11.25 -21.24 -5.15
CA GLY A 633 -11.29 -21.09 -3.69
C GLY A 633 -10.04 -21.62 -3.01
N PHE A 634 -9.76 -21.10 -1.81
CA PHE A 634 -8.62 -21.42 -0.96
C PHE A 634 -9.12 -21.98 0.38
N GLY A 635 -8.47 -23.01 0.89
CA GLY A 635 -8.87 -23.76 2.08
C GLY A 635 -9.35 -25.17 1.74
N ASP A 636 -10.17 -25.77 2.60
CA ASP A 636 -10.74 -27.09 2.34
C ASP A 636 -12.01 -27.00 1.49
N LEU A 637 -11.83 -27.12 0.17
CA LEU A 637 -12.94 -27.09 -0.80
C LEU A 637 -13.92 -28.25 -0.68
N ARG A 638 -13.62 -29.28 0.13
CA ARG A 638 -14.55 -30.38 0.41
C ARG A 638 -15.57 -30.01 1.49
N GLY A 639 -15.40 -28.87 2.16
CA GLY A 639 -16.32 -28.43 3.20
C GLY A 639 -16.22 -29.26 4.49
N VAL A 640 -15.09 -29.94 4.75
CA VAL A 640 -14.93 -30.86 5.88
C VAL A 640 -14.24 -30.20 7.07
N ASN A 641 -13.13 -29.50 6.81
CA ASN A 641 -12.26 -28.92 7.82
C ASN A 641 -12.56 -27.44 8.03
N GLU A 642 -12.39 -26.97 9.26
CA GLU A 642 -12.76 -25.61 9.66
C GLU A 642 -11.65 -24.62 9.32
N LEU A 643 -12.05 -23.49 8.73
CA LEU A 643 -11.20 -22.36 8.39
C LEU A 643 -10.90 -21.54 9.65
N ARG A 644 -9.63 -21.21 9.84
CA ARG A 644 -9.12 -20.61 11.07
C ARG A 644 -8.46 -19.26 10.85
N CYS A 645 -7.77 -19.14 9.72
CA CYS A 645 -6.97 -17.99 9.39
C CYS A 645 -6.93 -17.83 7.87
N VAL A 646 -6.96 -16.58 7.40
CA VAL A 646 -6.81 -16.20 6.00
C VAL A 646 -5.73 -15.13 5.90
N GLN A 647 -4.92 -15.16 4.85
CA GLN A 647 -4.08 -14.03 4.45
C GLN A 647 -4.43 -13.61 3.04
N VAL A 648 -4.50 -12.30 2.81
CA VAL A 648 -4.73 -11.71 1.49
C VAL A 648 -3.77 -10.55 1.32
N ASP A 649 -2.95 -10.59 0.27
CA ASP A 649 -2.02 -9.51 -0.06
C ASP A 649 -2.16 -9.10 -1.53
N LEU A 650 -1.83 -7.83 -1.81
CA LEU A 650 -1.83 -7.28 -3.16
C LEU A 650 -0.46 -7.54 -3.82
N ILE A 651 -0.48 -7.94 -5.08
CA ILE A 651 0.70 -8.08 -5.92
C ILE A 651 0.60 -7.04 -7.03
N PRO A 652 1.40 -5.95 -7.00
CA PRO A 652 1.44 -4.97 -8.09
C PRO A 652 1.81 -5.64 -9.42
N LYS A 653 1.15 -5.23 -10.50
CA LYS A 653 1.46 -5.65 -11.89
C LYS A 653 1.30 -4.47 -12.86
N PRO A 654 1.98 -4.48 -14.03
CA PRO A 654 1.70 -3.50 -15.06
C PRO A 654 0.22 -3.51 -15.41
N LYS A 655 -0.30 -2.35 -15.83
CA LYS A 655 -1.71 -2.22 -16.16
C LYS A 655 -2.13 -3.25 -17.22
N GLY A 656 -3.12 -4.07 -16.88
CA GLY A 656 -3.66 -5.09 -17.79
C GLY A 656 -2.70 -6.23 -18.10
N ALA A 657 -1.59 -6.36 -17.35
CA ALA A 657 -0.62 -7.41 -17.58
C ALA A 657 -1.22 -8.81 -17.41
N THR A 658 -0.71 -9.73 -18.24
CA THR A 658 -1.02 -11.16 -18.15
C THR A 658 0.17 -11.93 -17.61
N VAL A 659 -0.09 -12.91 -16.76
CA VAL A 659 0.93 -13.78 -16.17
C VAL A 659 1.48 -14.73 -17.24
N LEU A 660 2.80 -14.68 -17.49
CA LEU A 660 3.51 -15.59 -18.37
C LEU A 660 3.99 -16.83 -17.61
N ARG A 661 4.61 -16.62 -16.44
CA ARG A 661 5.09 -17.67 -15.54
C ARG A 661 4.77 -17.31 -14.11
N GLU A 662 4.27 -18.30 -13.37
CA GLU A 662 3.95 -18.15 -11.95
C GLU A 662 5.18 -18.09 -11.05
N PHE A 663 4.98 -17.62 -9.81
CA PHE A 663 6.04 -17.57 -8.79
C PHE A 663 6.72 -18.93 -8.61
N SER A 664 8.03 -18.98 -8.89
CA SER A 664 8.86 -20.15 -8.62
C SER A 664 10.27 -19.76 -8.21
N LYS A 665 10.88 -20.58 -7.35
CA LYS A 665 12.31 -20.49 -7.03
C LYS A 665 13.12 -20.80 -8.28
N GLY A 666 14.23 -20.08 -8.47
CA GLY A 666 15.16 -20.32 -9.58
C GLY A 666 14.75 -19.74 -10.94
N LEU A 667 13.54 -19.15 -11.08
CA LEU A 667 13.12 -18.43 -12.31
C LEU A 667 13.67 -17.01 -12.39
N ARG A 668 14.91 -16.79 -11.93
CA ARG A 668 15.59 -15.50 -12.12
C ARG A 668 15.85 -15.23 -13.61
N GLU A 669 16.02 -16.30 -14.38
CA GLU A 669 16.17 -16.28 -15.82
C GLU A 669 14.88 -16.82 -16.46
N LEU A 670 14.44 -16.16 -17.52
CA LEU A 670 13.29 -16.53 -18.33
C LEU A 670 13.77 -16.87 -19.74
N SER A 671 13.67 -18.15 -20.08
CA SER A 671 13.86 -18.64 -21.44
C SER A 671 12.49 -18.74 -22.12
N LEU A 672 12.35 -18.12 -23.27
CA LEU A 672 11.13 -18.16 -24.09
C LEU A 672 11.29 -19.25 -25.16
N THR A 673 10.22 -19.98 -25.43
CA THR A 673 10.11 -20.80 -26.65
C THR A 673 9.88 -19.89 -27.86
N GLU A 674 10.19 -20.36 -29.07
CA GLU A 674 9.92 -19.61 -30.32
C GLU A 674 8.45 -19.16 -30.40
N LEU A 675 7.51 -20.03 -30.03
CA LEU A 675 6.08 -19.74 -30.03
C LEU A 675 5.68 -18.68 -28.98
N GLU A 676 6.32 -18.70 -27.80
CA GLU A 676 6.11 -17.64 -26.80
C GLU A 676 6.69 -16.32 -27.28
N LEU A 677 7.89 -16.32 -27.87
CA LEU A 677 8.53 -15.14 -28.42
C LEU A 677 7.65 -14.51 -29.53
N ASP A 678 7.11 -15.31 -30.44
CA ASP A 678 6.16 -14.87 -31.47
C ASP A 678 4.92 -14.22 -30.85
N SER A 679 4.35 -14.84 -29.80
CA SER A 679 3.17 -14.30 -29.11
C SER A 679 3.44 -13.01 -28.30
N LEU A 680 4.71 -12.72 -28.04
CA LEU A 680 5.18 -11.58 -27.25
C LEU A 680 5.77 -10.48 -28.12
N SER A 681 5.89 -10.67 -29.44
CA SER A 681 6.50 -9.69 -30.33
C SER A 681 5.79 -8.33 -30.28
N GLY A 682 6.55 -7.26 -30.05
CA GLY A 682 6.03 -5.90 -29.88
C GLY A 682 5.40 -5.61 -28.51
N ARG A 683 5.51 -6.54 -27.55
CA ARG A 683 5.01 -6.38 -26.17
C ARG A 683 6.16 -6.14 -25.19
N TYR A 684 5.81 -5.88 -23.94
CA TYR A 684 6.75 -5.64 -22.87
C TYR A 684 6.72 -6.76 -21.84
N LEU A 685 7.91 -7.19 -21.41
CA LEU A 685 8.08 -8.13 -20.31
C LEU A 685 8.43 -7.40 -19.03
N SER A 686 7.89 -7.91 -17.91
CA SER A 686 8.26 -7.48 -16.56
C SER A 686 8.30 -8.68 -15.62
N CYS A 687 8.97 -8.51 -14.49
CA CYS A 687 9.07 -9.52 -13.44
C CYS A 687 8.74 -8.90 -12.09
N VAL A 688 8.01 -9.61 -11.25
CA VAL A 688 7.77 -9.24 -9.86
C VAL A 688 8.46 -10.26 -8.97
N VAL A 689 9.21 -9.77 -7.99
CA VAL A 689 10.04 -10.57 -7.10
C VAL A 689 9.55 -10.42 -5.67
N GLN A 690 9.52 -11.54 -4.95
CA GLN A 690 9.22 -11.59 -3.51
C GLN A 690 10.35 -12.34 -2.77
N GLN A 691 10.66 -11.89 -1.55
CA GLN A 691 11.58 -12.58 -0.66
C GLN A 691 10.82 -13.45 0.34
N VAL A 692 11.10 -14.75 0.34
CA VAL A 692 10.38 -15.76 1.12
C VAL A 692 11.30 -16.54 2.04
N PHE A 693 10.78 -17.13 3.11
CA PHE A 693 11.56 -18.05 3.93
C PHE A 693 11.64 -19.44 3.26
N PRO A 694 12.73 -20.22 3.43
CA PRO A 694 12.86 -21.57 2.90
C PRO A 694 11.89 -22.47 3.66
N THR A 695 10.69 -22.64 3.11
CA THR A 695 9.65 -23.46 3.70
C THR A 695 10.02 -24.94 3.60
N ALA A 696 10.44 -25.55 4.70
CA ALA A 696 10.18 -26.97 4.93
C ALA A 696 8.91 -27.06 5.79
N LEU A 697 7.95 -27.87 5.35
CA LEU A 697 6.87 -28.35 6.21
C LEU A 697 7.50 -28.87 7.51
N ARG A 698 7.04 -28.32 8.63
CA ARG A 698 7.44 -28.78 9.96
C ARG A 698 6.97 -30.24 10.12
N SER A 699 7.78 -31.06 10.78
CA SER A 699 7.41 -32.43 11.12
C SER A 699 7.19 -32.54 12.62
N GLY A 700 5.99 -32.95 13.05
CA GLY A 700 5.77 -33.40 14.43
C GLY A 700 4.53 -32.86 15.15
N ILE A 701 3.73 -31.96 14.57
CA ILE A 701 2.49 -31.45 15.18
C ILE A 701 1.39 -31.24 14.12
N ASP A 702 0.11 -31.35 14.51
CA ASP A 702 -1.04 -31.31 13.57
C ASP A 702 -1.30 -29.93 12.90
N PHE A 703 -0.58 -28.84 13.26
CA PHE A 703 -0.90 -27.44 12.93
C PHE A 703 0.28 -26.61 12.34
N ASP A 704 1.11 -27.24 11.53
CA ASP A 704 2.56 -27.03 11.54
C ASP A 704 3.13 -25.98 10.56
N SER A 705 2.63 -24.74 10.55
CA SER A 705 3.22 -23.70 9.69
C SER A 705 3.10 -22.28 10.23
N PRO A 706 4.14 -21.43 10.06
CA PRO A 706 4.13 -20.07 10.57
C PRO A 706 3.03 -19.24 9.92
N LEU A 707 2.50 -18.26 10.65
CA LEU A 707 1.61 -17.26 10.07
C LEU A 707 2.35 -16.50 8.96
N VAL A 708 3.61 -16.14 9.17
CA VAL A 708 4.43 -15.39 8.22
C VAL A 708 5.35 -16.32 7.42
N HIS A 709 5.24 -16.34 6.10
CA HIS A 709 6.07 -17.14 5.19
C HIS A 709 6.98 -16.31 4.28
N ARG A 710 6.78 -14.99 4.23
CA ARG A 710 7.56 -14.05 3.43
C ARG A 710 7.61 -12.67 4.06
N PHE A 711 8.50 -11.83 3.52
CA PHE A 711 8.49 -10.40 3.80
C PHE A 711 7.28 -9.75 3.12
N HIS A 712 6.73 -8.70 3.74
CA HIS A 712 5.68 -7.89 3.14
C HIS A 712 6.25 -7.08 1.96
N GLY A 713 5.48 -6.95 0.88
CA GLY A 713 5.89 -6.23 -0.32
C GLY A 713 6.53 -7.09 -1.41
N SER A 714 6.72 -6.47 -2.57
CA SER A 714 7.31 -7.06 -3.77
C SER A 714 8.03 -5.98 -4.57
N VAL A 715 9.07 -6.36 -5.32
CA VAL A 715 9.84 -5.44 -6.16
C VAL A 715 9.69 -5.84 -7.63
N SER A 716 9.38 -4.86 -8.47
CA SER A 716 9.20 -5.05 -9.91
C SER A 716 10.50 -4.78 -10.67
N ALA A 717 10.74 -5.54 -11.73
CA ALA A 717 11.83 -5.38 -12.69
C ALA A 717 11.25 -5.24 -14.10
N GLY A 718 11.79 -4.31 -14.88
CA GLY A 718 11.32 -4.02 -16.24
C GLY A 718 10.66 -2.64 -16.36
N PRO A 719 9.98 -2.36 -17.49
CA PRO A 719 9.67 -3.28 -18.56
C PRO A 719 10.86 -3.42 -19.53
N VAL A 720 10.92 -4.52 -20.27
CA VAL A 720 11.80 -4.66 -21.43
C VAL A 720 10.97 -4.99 -22.66
N HIS A 721 11.19 -4.27 -23.76
CA HIS A 721 10.48 -4.50 -25.01
C HIS A 721 10.97 -5.80 -25.66
N VAL A 722 10.06 -6.64 -26.12
CA VAL A 722 10.37 -7.80 -26.95
C VAL A 722 10.32 -7.32 -28.39
N GLY A 723 11.48 -7.32 -29.06
CA GLY A 723 11.63 -6.75 -30.40
C GLY A 723 10.48 -7.14 -31.35
N GLY A 724 9.90 -6.11 -31.97
CA GLY A 724 8.80 -6.25 -32.91
C GLY A 724 9.32 -6.65 -34.28
N ILE A 725 8.50 -7.34 -35.06
CA ILE A 725 8.78 -7.57 -36.48
C ILE A 725 8.71 -6.23 -37.20
N LYS A 726 9.75 -5.87 -37.95
CA LYS A 726 9.82 -4.58 -38.63
C LYS A 726 9.71 -4.78 -40.13
N VAL A 727 8.71 -4.13 -40.75
CA VAL A 727 8.60 -4.09 -42.21
C VAL A 727 8.85 -2.67 -42.68
N VAL A 728 9.90 -2.48 -43.46
CA VAL A 728 10.37 -1.17 -43.95
C VAL A 728 10.02 -1.05 -45.43
N TYR A 729 9.23 -0.02 -45.75
CA TYR A 729 8.72 0.21 -47.09
C TYR A 729 9.48 1.36 -47.74
N HIS A 730 10.21 1.05 -48.80
CA HIS A 730 10.97 2.00 -49.62
C HIS A 730 10.22 2.28 -50.92
N ALA A 731 10.03 3.56 -51.26
CA ALA A 731 9.46 3.97 -52.54
C ALA A 731 10.40 4.93 -53.26
N ASP A 732 10.56 4.72 -54.57
CA ASP A 732 11.35 5.57 -55.47
C ASP A 732 12.83 5.72 -55.08
N GLY A 733 13.37 4.77 -54.30
CA GLY A 733 14.77 4.74 -53.87
C GLY A 733 15.11 3.45 -53.11
N ILE A 734 16.32 3.38 -52.55
CA ILE A 734 16.86 2.16 -51.91
C ILE A 734 17.61 2.40 -50.60
N ASP A 735 17.65 3.64 -50.14
CA ASP A 735 18.33 4.10 -48.92
C ASP A 735 17.32 4.55 -47.86
N ASP A 736 17.81 5.03 -46.73
CA ASP A 736 16.95 5.44 -45.61
C ASP A 736 16.08 6.68 -45.95
N GLU A 737 16.48 7.51 -46.92
CA GLU A 737 15.70 8.66 -47.38
C GLU A 737 14.46 8.23 -48.20
N SER A 738 14.49 7.02 -48.76
CA SER A 738 13.37 6.44 -49.52
C SER A 738 12.31 5.74 -48.67
N VAL A 739 12.50 5.65 -47.36
CA VAL A 739 11.53 5.02 -46.46
C VAL A 739 10.28 5.89 -46.38
N VAL A 740 9.17 5.36 -46.88
CA VAL A 740 7.85 6.05 -46.86
C VAL A 740 6.98 5.58 -45.71
N PHE A 741 7.21 4.36 -45.21
CA PHE A 741 6.44 3.77 -44.13
C PHE A 741 7.29 2.73 -43.39
N THR A 742 7.11 2.62 -42.08
CA THR A 742 7.67 1.53 -41.27
C THR A 742 6.56 0.96 -40.43
N GLU A 743 6.34 -0.33 -40.57
CA GLU A 743 5.31 -1.09 -39.90
C GLU A 743 5.93 -1.94 -38.78
N THR A 744 5.24 -2.01 -37.65
CA THR A 744 5.48 -3.03 -36.64
C THR A 744 4.48 -4.16 -36.85
N ALA A 745 4.93 -5.24 -37.48
CA ALA A 745 4.09 -6.38 -37.82
C ALA A 745 3.99 -7.37 -36.65
N GLN A 746 2.99 -8.24 -36.71
CA GLN A 746 2.82 -9.39 -35.82
C GLN A 746 3.33 -10.65 -36.50
N ALA A 747 3.74 -11.64 -35.72
CA ALA A 747 4.15 -12.93 -36.26
C ALA A 747 2.99 -13.62 -37.00
N GLY A 748 3.30 -14.28 -38.11
CA GLY A 748 2.34 -14.97 -38.97
C GLY A 748 2.29 -14.44 -40.41
N PRO A 749 1.20 -14.74 -41.15
CA PRO A 749 1.06 -14.34 -42.54
C PRO A 749 0.94 -12.83 -42.65
N HIS A 750 1.84 -12.24 -43.43
CA HIS A 750 1.88 -10.81 -43.69
C HIS A 750 1.72 -10.52 -45.18
N THR A 751 1.01 -9.44 -45.48
CA THR A 751 0.88 -8.83 -46.82
C THR A 751 1.21 -7.35 -46.70
N ALA A 752 1.62 -6.73 -47.81
CA ALA A 752 1.98 -5.31 -47.79
C ALA A 752 0.82 -4.43 -47.27
N SER A 753 1.16 -3.45 -46.44
CA SER A 753 0.22 -2.51 -45.85
C SER A 753 -0.46 -1.59 -46.89
N ASP A 754 -1.76 -1.40 -46.75
CA ASP A 754 -2.55 -0.46 -47.56
C ASP A 754 -2.14 0.99 -47.31
N ASP A 755 -1.77 1.32 -46.06
CA ASP A 755 -1.28 2.64 -45.68
C ASP A 755 0.10 2.91 -46.29
N ALA A 756 0.99 1.90 -46.27
CA ALA A 756 2.28 1.98 -46.93
C ALA A 756 2.11 2.19 -48.45
N THR A 757 1.18 1.46 -49.06
CA THR A 757 0.86 1.59 -50.50
C THR A 757 0.33 2.99 -50.81
N SER A 758 -0.57 3.50 -49.99
CA SER A 758 -1.12 4.86 -50.14
C SER A 758 -0.05 5.95 -50.00
N ALA A 759 0.92 5.77 -49.09
CA ALA A 759 2.05 6.69 -48.90
C ALA A 759 3.08 6.64 -50.06
N ALA A 760 3.21 5.48 -50.72
CA ALA A 760 4.16 5.27 -51.80
C ALA A 760 3.69 5.81 -53.16
N ILE A 761 2.37 5.80 -53.42
CA ILE A 761 1.79 6.25 -54.70
C ILE A 761 2.03 7.75 -54.92
N LYS A 762 2.49 8.14 -56.11
CA LYS A 762 2.66 9.54 -56.52
C LYS A 762 1.57 9.97 -57.47
N THR A 763 0.84 11.03 -57.16
CA THR A 763 -0.22 11.57 -58.03
C THR A 763 0.31 11.88 -59.45
N HIS A 764 -0.45 11.52 -60.49
CA HIS A 764 -0.11 11.78 -61.90
C HIS A 764 1.22 11.15 -62.35
N CYS A 765 1.54 9.95 -61.86
CA CYS A 765 2.59 9.08 -62.42
C CYS A 765 1.91 7.85 -63.03
N ASN A 766 1.58 7.90 -64.33
CA ASN A 766 0.81 6.86 -65.02
C ASN A 766 1.58 6.25 -66.18
N LEU A 767 1.08 5.12 -66.66
CA LEU A 767 1.42 4.61 -67.99
C LEU A 767 0.57 5.31 -69.06
N ASN A 768 0.99 5.22 -70.32
CA ASN A 768 0.54 6.12 -71.39
C ASN A 768 -0.98 6.10 -71.62
N ASP A 769 -1.63 4.95 -71.49
CA ASP A 769 -3.08 4.80 -71.68
C ASP A 769 -3.94 5.47 -70.58
N HIS A 770 -3.31 5.84 -69.46
CA HIS A 770 -3.93 6.50 -68.30
C HIS A 770 -3.29 7.85 -67.99
N PHE A 771 -2.69 8.49 -68.99
CA PHE A 771 -1.97 9.75 -68.83
C PHE A 771 -2.86 10.85 -68.22
N ASP A 772 -2.33 11.53 -67.19
CA ASP A 772 -3.02 12.61 -66.46
C ASP A 772 -4.27 12.18 -65.66
N GLU A 773 -4.51 10.87 -65.51
CA GLU A 773 -5.56 10.35 -64.63
C GLU A 773 -5.08 10.29 -63.15
N ASP A 774 -6.02 10.47 -62.21
CA ASP A 774 -5.81 10.29 -60.76
C ASP A 774 -6.80 9.22 -60.26
N PRO A 775 -6.38 8.17 -59.51
CA PRO A 775 -5.05 7.91 -58.91
C PRO A 775 -4.02 7.26 -59.84
N SER A 776 -2.73 7.45 -59.50
CA SER A 776 -1.58 6.94 -60.26
C SER A 776 -1.58 5.41 -60.45
N THR A 777 -1.60 4.99 -61.71
CA THR A 777 -1.53 3.59 -62.17
C THR A 777 -0.10 3.09 -62.34
N GLY A 778 0.89 3.99 -62.26
CA GLY A 778 2.30 3.70 -62.50
C GLY A 778 3.01 2.97 -61.36
N PHE A 779 2.38 2.76 -60.21
CA PHE A 779 2.97 2.03 -59.09
C PHE A 779 3.34 0.60 -59.49
N THR A 780 4.55 0.15 -59.15
CA THR A 780 5.03 -1.20 -59.54
C THR A 780 4.46 -2.32 -58.70
N GLY A 781 3.90 -2.01 -57.53
CA GLY A 781 3.74 -2.97 -56.44
C GLY A 781 5.02 -3.09 -55.59
N TRP A 782 4.96 -3.93 -54.56
CA TRP A 782 6.04 -4.17 -53.61
C TRP A 782 6.89 -5.38 -54.00
N PHE A 783 8.20 -5.30 -53.77
CA PHE A 783 9.19 -6.33 -54.11
C PHE A 783 10.15 -6.56 -52.95
N THR A 784 10.66 -7.78 -52.80
CA THR A 784 11.63 -8.11 -51.74
C THR A 784 13.07 -7.76 -52.12
N ASP A 785 13.31 -7.40 -53.38
CA ASP A 785 14.63 -7.03 -53.90
C ASP A 785 14.63 -5.63 -54.52
N LYS A 786 15.77 -4.94 -54.40
CA LYS A 786 15.98 -3.58 -54.91
C LYS A 786 15.86 -3.46 -56.44
N GLY A 787 15.97 -4.59 -57.17
CA GLY A 787 15.88 -4.66 -58.62
C GLY A 787 14.46 -4.85 -59.15
N LEU A 788 13.44 -4.92 -58.28
CA LEU A 788 12.04 -5.14 -58.66
C LEU A 788 11.81 -6.43 -59.48
N THR A 789 12.53 -7.51 -59.15
CA THR A 789 12.44 -8.78 -59.89
C THR A 789 11.64 -9.87 -59.17
N SER A 790 11.46 -9.73 -57.86
CA SER A 790 10.78 -10.67 -56.96
C SER A 790 9.58 -9.99 -56.29
N PRO A 791 8.38 -10.02 -56.93
CA PRO A 791 7.18 -9.41 -56.38
C PRO A 791 6.83 -10.01 -55.01
N TYR A 792 6.46 -9.15 -54.07
CA TYR A 792 6.05 -9.57 -52.74
C TYR A 792 4.56 -9.96 -52.75
N GLY A 793 4.30 -11.27 -52.73
CA GLY A 793 2.95 -11.84 -52.62
C GLY A 793 2.52 -12.14 -51.18
N GLY A 794 3.34 -11.75 -50.19
CA GLY A 794 3.19 -12.10 -48.78
C GLY A 794 4.26 -13.09 -48.31
N SER A 795 4.48 -13.12 -47.00
CA SER A 795 5.42 -14.02 -46.32
C SER A 795 4.91 -14.38 -44.93
N GLU A 796 5.36 -15.51 -44.41
CA GLU A 796 5.28 -15.78 -42.96
C GLU A 796 6.42 -15.02 -42.28
N LEU A 797 6.10 -14.21 -41.28
CA LEU A 797 7.07 -13.48 -40.47
C LEU A 797 7.18 -14.10 -39.08
N SER A 798 8.39 -14.16 -38.55
CA SER A 798 8.70 -14.62 -37.19
C SER A 798 9.29 -13.49 -36.35
N ALA A 799 9.22 -13.60 -35.02
CA ALA A 799 9.72 -12.57 -34.12
C ALA A 799 11.19 -12.23 -34.39
N GLY A 800 11.50 -10.93 -34.47
CA GLY A 800 12.83 -10.41 -34.78
C GLY A 800 13.16 -10.27 -36.27
N ASP A 801 12.26 -10.67 -37.17
CA ASP A 801 12.45 -10.44 -38.61
C ASP A 801 12.43 -8.94 -38.95
N GLU A 802 13.32 -8.54 -39.86
CA GLU A 802 13.29 -7.23 -40.53
C GLU A 802 13.14 -7.45 -42.04
N LEU A 803 11.97 -7.10 -42.58
CA LEU A 803 11.64 -7.24 -43.99
C LEU A 803 11.70 -5.87 -44.68
N HIS A 804 12.52 -5.75 -45.71
CA HIS A 804 12.53 -4.56 -46.56
C HIS A 804 11.75 -4.82 -47.85
N LEU A 805 10.78 -3.95 -48.14
CA LEU A 805 10.00 -3.97 -49.36
C LEU A 805 10.30 -2.72 -50.19
N TYR A 806 10.50 -2.91 -51.49
CA TYR A 806 10.89 -1.87 -52.43
C TYR A 806 9.82 -1.70 -53.50
N SER A 807 9.54 -0.47 -53.86
CA SER A 807 8.62 -0.11 -54.94
C SER A 807 9.14 1.10 -55.70
N ARG A 808 8.64 1.30 -56.91
CA ARG A 808 8.86 2.53 -57.68
C ARG A 808 7.58 2.95 -58.38
N ASN A 809 7.47 4.25 -58.61
CA ASN A 809 6.47 4.84 -59.47
C ASN A 809 7.04 4.93 -60.90
N ARG A 810 6.21 4.59 -61.87
CA ARG A 810 6.46 4.75 -63.29
C ARG A 810 5.62 5.90 -63.81
N LEU A 811 6.13 6.62 -64.79
CA LEU A 811 5.48 7.76 -65.40
C LEU A 811 5.68 7.73 -66.91
N THR A 812 4.85 8.48 -67.64
CA THR A 812 4.99 8.66 -69.07
C THR A 812 5.52 10.05 -69.40
N LEU A 813 6.63 10.08 -70.14
CA LEU A 813 7.08 11.27 -70.86
C LEU A 813 6.46 11.27 -72.25
N ARG A 814 5.62 12.24 -72.59
CA ARG A 814 5.11 12.42 -73.95
C ARG A 814 5.86 13.51 -74.68
N CYS A 815 5.88 13.42 -76.00
CA CYS A 815 6.38 14.44 -76.90
C CYS A 815 5.23 14.90 -77.79
N ALA A 816 5.08 16.21 -77.99
CA ALA A 816 4.08 16.76 -78.90
C ALA A 816 4.68 17.91 -79.70
N PHE A 817 4.23 18.10 -80.94
CA PHE A 817 4.53 19.33 -81.65
C PHE A 817 3.69 20.48 -81.09
N THR A 818 4.26 21.68 -81.05
CA THR A 818 3.48 22.89 -80.79
C THR A 818 2.64 23.28 -82.01
N ASP A 819 1.52 23.97 -81.79
CA ASP A 819 0.62 24.42 -82.88
C ASP A 819 1.29 25.36 -83.89
N ASP A 820 2.37 26.04 -83.49
CA ASP A 820 3.19 26.94 -84.33
C ASP A 820 4.37 26.23 -85.03
N SER A 821 4.49 24.90 -84.89
CA SER A 821 5.54 24.12 -85.57
C SER A 821 5.33 24.10 -87.09
N VAL A 822 6.40 24.35 -87.84
CA VAL A 822 6.33 24.33 -89.31
C VAL A 822 6.13 22.90 -89.80
N ASP A 823 5.06 22.68 -90.58
CA ASP A 823 4.87 21.43 -91.31
C ASP A 823 5.89 21.35 -92.46
N THR A 824 6.75 20.34 -92.39
CA THR A 824 7.79 20.10 -93.40
C THR A 824 7.52 18.88 -94.25
N THR A 825 6.35 18.23 -94.09
CA THR A 825 6.00 16.98 -94.78
C THR A 825 5.85 17.15 -96.29
N GLU A 826 5.40 18.33 -96.74
CA GLU A 826 5.30 18.67 -98.17
C GLU A 826 6.62 19.21 -98.76
N LEU A 827 7.67 19.40 -97.94
CA LEU A 827 8.96 19.94 -98.37
C LEU A 827 9.96 18.83 -98.72
N VAL A 828 10.73 19.04 -99.79
CA VAL A 828 11.89 18.19 -100.10
C VAL A 828 13.10 18.66 -99.30
N LEU A 829 13.32 18.03 -98.14
CA LEU A 829 14.39 18.38 -97.21
C LEU A 829 15.74 17.79 -97.63
N ARG A 830 16.82 18.53 -97.36
CA ARG A 830 18.21 18.12 -97.64
C ARG A 830 19.16 18.50 -96.51
N THR A 831 20.28 17.80 -96.41
CA THR A 831 21.29 18.00 -95.35
C THR A 831 22.13 19.28 -95.51
N SER A 832 22.12 19.92 -96.68
CA SER A 832 22.78 21.21 -96.96
C SER A 832 22.01 21.98 -98.04
N PRO A 833 22.19 23.32 -98.20
CA PRO A 833 21.41 24.15 -99.12
C PRO A 833 21.86 24.01 -100.59
N GLU A 834 21.88 22.77 -101.10
CA GLU A 834 22.32 22.43 -102.46
C GLU A 834 21.43 21.33 -103.04
N SER A 835 21.11 21.43 -104.33
CA SER A 835 20.22 20.47 -105.01
C SER A 835 20.77 19.05 -105.10
N THR A 836 22.08 18.87 -104.89
CA THR A 836 22.80 17.59 -104.92
C THR A 836 22.99 16.96 -103.54
N ALA A 837 22.65 17.68 -102.45
CA ALA A 837 22.81 17.17 -101.10
C ALA A 837 21.88 15.98 -100.84
N PRO A 838 22.28 15.00 -100.00
CA PRO A 838 21.40 13.90 -99.60
C PRO A 838 20.03 14.40 -99.11
N LEU A 839 18.97 13.65 -99.46
CA LEU A 839 17.65 13.89 -98.89
C LEU A 839 17.72 13.67 -97.37
N ALA A 840 17.09 14.57 -96.63
CA ALA A 840 16.88 14.42 -95.20
C ALA A 840 15.43 13.97 -94.96
N GLU A 841 15.20 13.20 -93.91
CA GLU A 841 13.86 12.80 -93.49
C GLU A 841 13.12 14.00 -92.86
N SER A 842 11.80 14.03 -93.02
CA SER A 842 10.93 14.97 -92.30
C SER A 842 11.01 14.73 -90.80
N TRP A 843 10.91 15.77 -89.98
CA TRP A 843 10.85 15.58 -88.52
C TRP A 843 9.57 14.86 -88.13
N SER A 844 9.73 13.64 -87.61
CA SER A 844 8.72 12.96 -86.80
C SER A 844 9.04 13.16 -85.31
N LEU A 845 8.02 13.01 -84.47
CA LEU A 845 8.25 12.86 -83.04
C LEU A 845 9.10 11.59 -82.80
N PRO A 846 9.93 11.56 -81.75
CA PRO A 846 10.70 10.37 -81.43
C PRO A 846 9.78 9.18 -81.20
N ASP A 847 10.10 8.05 -81.81
CA ASP A 847 9.47 6.77 -81.50
C ASP A 847 10.42 5.99 -80.59
N PHE A 848 10.06 5.92 -79.32
CA PHE A 848 10.89 5.26 -78.31
C PHE A 848 10.76 3.73 -78.38
N GLY A 849 9.67 3.21 -78.97
CA GLY A 849 9.42 1.78 -79.13
C GLY A 849 10.35 1.09 -80.14
N LEU A 850 11.10 1.86 -80.93
CA LEU A 850 12.09 1.32 -81.89
C LEU A 850 13.47 1.02 -81.24
N SER A 851 13.65 1.36 -79.96
CA SER A 851 14.92 1.17 -79.24
C SER A 851 14.84 0.04 -78.21
N ASP A 852 15.98 -0.59 -77.90
CA ASP A 852 16.07 -1.53 -76.78
C ASP A 852 15.74 -0.79 -75.47
N GLU A 853 14.60 -1.11 -74.87
CA GLU A 853 14.19 -0.55 -73.58
C GLU A 853 15.12 -1.01 -72.46
N ARG A 854 15.75 -0.05 -71.78
CA ARG A 854 16.65 -0.31 -70.64
C ARG A 854 16.47 0.78 -69.61
N HIS A 855 16.38 0.38 -68.35
CA HIS A 855 16.21 1.28 -67.22
C HIS A 855 17.29 1.03 -66.17
N ALA A 856 17.82 2.12 -65.61
CA ALA A 856 18.75 2.04 -64.49
C ALA A 856 18.64 3.27 -63.59
N LEU A 857 18.51 3.04 -62.29
CA LEU A 857 18.48 4.05 -61.24
C LEU A 857 19.26 3.55 -60.03
N ASP A 858 19.88 4.47 -59.28
CA ASP A 858 20.63 4.17 -58.06
C ASP A 858 21.71 3.08 -58.23
N GLY A 859 22.26 2.97 -59.44
CA GLY A 859 23.27 1.95 -59.80
C GLY A 859 22.71 0.54 -60.05
N ILE A 860 21.40 0.37 -60.11
CA ILE A 860 20.69 -0.90 -60.28
C ILE A 860 19.96 -0.91 -61.63
N GLY A 861 20.02 -2.04 -62.35
CA GLY A 861 19.21 -2.26 -63.56
C GLY A 861 17.77 -2.64 -63.18
N LEU A 862 16.79 -1.98 -63.80
CA LEU A 862 15.36 -2.19 -63.53
C LEU A 862 14.67 -2.93 -64.70
N PRO A 863 13.55 -3.62 -64.45
CA PRO A 863 12.81 -4.32 -65.48
C PRO A 863 12.27 -3.36 -66.55
N ALA A 864 12.17 -3.85 -67.79
CA ALA A 864 11.48 -3.14 -68.87
C ALA A 864 10.01 -2.86 -68.48
N ILE A 865 9.53 -1.65 -68.77
CA ILE A 865 8.16 -1.23 -68.49
C ILE A 865 7.23 -1.71 -69.62
N GLY A 866 7.70 -1.72 -70.87
CA GLY A 866 6.98 -2.23 -72.02
C GLY A 866 5.90 -1.28 -72.57
N ASP A 867 5.99 0.01 -72.23
CA ASP A 867 5.01 1.06 -72.58
C ASP A 867 5.67 2.21 -73.39
N ASP A 868 6.80 1.92 -74.04
CA ASP A 868 7.43 2.84 -74.99
C ASP A 868 6.70 2.80 -76.35
N GLY A 869 6.55 3.95 -77.00
CA GLY A 869 5.95 4.01 -78.32
C GLY A 869 6.12 5.34 -79.06
N PRO A 870 5.33 5.56 -80.12
CA PRO A 870 5.40 6.79 -80.89
C PRO A 870 5.09 7.99 -80.00
N ALA A 871 6.05 8.92 -79.93
CA ALA A 871 5.95 10.15 -79.16
C ALA A 871 5.77 9.99 -77.65
N HIS A 872 6.06 8.84 -77.06
CA HIS A 872 6.06 8.68 -75.60
C HIS A 872 7.06 7.65 -75.12
N LYS A 873 7.61 7.89 -73.92
CA LYS A 873 8.54 7.02 -73.24
C LYS A 873 8.06 6.75 -71.82
N ALA A 874 7.97 5.49 -71.43
CA ALA A 874 7.78 5.12 -70.04
C ALA A 874 9.11 5.19 -69.29
N LEU A 875 9.08 5.71 -68.07
CA LEU A 875 10.27 5.92 -67.24
C LEU A 875 9.94 5.59 -65.79
N TYR A 876 10.95 5.15 -65.03
CA TYR A 876 10.84 5.17 -63.58
C TYR A 876 11.03 6.60 -63.05
N LEU A 877 10.30 6.96 -62.00
CA LEU A 877 10.41 8.29 -61.40
C LEU A 877 11.87 8.57 -60.97
N GLY A 878 12.40 9.74 -61.38
CA GLY A 878 13.80 10.12 -61.17
C GLY A 878 14.75 9.69 -62.30
N GLU A 879 14.31 8.84 -63.22
CA GLU A 879 15.09 8.48 -64.40
C GLU A 879 15.19 9.66 -65.37
N SER A 880 16.32 9.77 -66.04
CA SER A 880 16.52 10.83 -67.03
C SER A 880 16.63 10.24 -68.43
N VAL A 881 15.86 10.79 -69.36
CA VAL A 881 15.97 10.46 -70.78
C VAL A 881 16.71 11.56 -71.53
N THR A 882 17.62 11.14 -72.40
CA THR A 882 18.20 12.05 -73.40
C THR A 882 17.29 12.05 -74.60
N LEU A 883 16.77 13.21 -74.97
CA LEU A 883 16.00 13.33 -76.21
C LEU A 883 16.99 13.12 -77.35
N ALA A 884 16.77 12.11 -78.19
CA ALA A 884 17.60 11.88 -79.37
C ALA A 884 17.71 13.21 -80.12
N ARG A 885 18.94 13.72 -80.28
CA ARG A 885 19.16 15.03 -80.91
C ARG A 885 18.40 15.01 -82.24
N PRO A 886 17.42 15.90 -82.46
CA PRO A 886 16.86 16.01 -83.79
C PRO A 886 18.03 16.35 -84.71
N MET A 887 18.06 15.71 -85.89
CA MET A 887 19.09 15.92 -86.91
C MET A 887 19.42 17.41 -87.03
N GLY A 888 20.70 17.74 -87.23
CA GLY A 888 21.15 19.14 -87.39
C GLY A 888 20.36 19.90 -88.47
N ARG A 889 20.57 21.22 -88.60
CA ARG A 889 19.80 22.07 -89.55
C ARG A 889 19.63 21.40 -90.93
N VAL A 890 18.39 21.25 -91.38
CA VAL A 890 18.04 20.76 -92.73
C VAL A 890 17.52 21.92 -93.57
N TYR A 891 17.57 21.77 -94.89
CA TYR A 891 17.27 22.83 -95.83
C TYR A 891 16.23 22.39 -96.87
N ALA A 892 15.29 23.27 -97.20
CA ALA A 892 14.36 23.07 -98.32
C ALA A 892 14.49 24.20 -99.34
N ARG A 893 14.36 23.87 -100.63
CA ARG A 893 14.26 24.87 -101.69
C ARG A 893 12.82 25.37 -101.77
N MET A 894 12.64 26.68 -101.58
CA MET A 894 11.36 27.37 -101.62
C MET A 894 10.91 27.62 -103.07
N GLU A 895 9.62 27.94 -103.26
CA GLU A 895 9.05 28.23 -104.58
C GLU A 895 9.77 29.38 -105.32
N ASP A 896 10.33 30.33 -104.56
CA ASP A 896 11.11 31.46 -105.09
C ASP A 896 12.55 31.08 -105.51
N GLY A 897 12.92 29.81 -105.32
CA GLY A 897 14.23 29.25 -105.65
C GLY A 897 15.29 29.40 -104.56
N THR A 898 14.98 30.06 -103.44
CA THR A 898 15.89 30.23 -102.28
C THR A 898 15.89 29.00 -101.37
N TRP A 899 16.96 28.83 -100.59
CA TRP A 899 17.02 27.79 -99.56
C TRP A 899 16.62 28.37 -98.20
N ALA A 900 15.72 27.69 -97.48
CA ALA A 900 15.45 27.99 -96.08
C ALA A 900 15.99 26.88 -95.20
N GLY A 901 16.66 27.26 -94.11
CA GLY A 901 17.07 26.34 -93.06
C GLY A 901 15.94 26.14 -92.06
N PHE A 902 15.82 24.92 -91.55
CA PHE A 902 14.92 24.57 -90.47
C PHE A 902 15.72 23.91 -89.35
N ARG A 903 15.25 24.01 -88.12
CA ARG A 903 15.76 23.25 -86.97
C ARG A 903 14.63 22.88 -86.01
N ALA A 904 14.81 21.78 -85.29
CA ALA A 904 13.93 21.42 -84.20
C ALA A 904 14.50 21.87 -82.84
N VAL A 905 13.62 22.35 -81.97
CA VAL A 905 13.91 22.78 -80.59
C VAL A 905 12.89 22.13 -79.64
N ALA A 906 13.28 21.87 -78.38
CA ALA A 906 12.45 21.17 -77.39
C ALA A 906 12.43 21.90 -76.03
N TRP A 907 11.26 21.91 -75.37
CA TRP A 907 11.01 22.57 -74.08
C TRP A 907 10.10 21.75 -73.15
N LEU A 908 10.15 22.04 -71.85
CA LEU A 908 9.31 21.42 -70.80
C LEU A 908 7.99 22.15 -70.52
N ALA A 909 7.80 23.39 -71.00
CA ALA A 909 6.59 24.18 -70.79
C ALA A 909 6.16 24.90 -72.07
N SER A 910 4.86 25.09 -72.24
CA SER A 910 4.27 25.77 -73.40
C SER A 910 4.77 27.22 -73.49
N GLN A 911 5.52 27.51 -74.56
CA GLN A 911 5.92 28.84 -75.05
C GLN A 911 6.61 29.75 -74.00
N ASP A 912 7.91 30.04 -74.21
CA ASP A 912 8.75 31.03 -73.48
C ASP A 912 9.71 30.54 -72.37
N SER A 913 10.46 29.45 -72.61
CA SER A 913 11.72 29.23 -71.88
C SER A 913 12.94 29.35 -72.80
N ASP A 914 13.82 30.31 -72.54
CA ASP A 914 15.07 30.60 -73.29
C ASP A 914 16.13 29.47 -73.25
N SER A 915 15.84 28.33 -72.61
CA SER A 915 16.80 27.22 -72.44
C SER A 915 16.38 25.98 -73.23
N GLN A 916 17.03 25.77 -74.38
CA GLN A 916 16.92 24.51 -75.15
C GLN A 916 17.36 23.33 -74.27
N MET A 917 16.58 22.24 -74.29
CA MET A 917 16.87 21.06 -73.47
C MET A 917 17.29 19.85 -74.32
N THR A 918 18.27 19.10 -73.80
CA THR A 918 18.74 17.84 -74.42
C THR A 918 18.52 16.62 -73.53
N LYS A 919 18.23 16.82 -72.24
CA LYS A 919 18.00 15.78 -71.24
C LYS A 919 16.84 16.21 -70.34
N VAL A 920 15.94 15.29 -70.03
CA VAL A 920 14.76 15.53 -69.19
C VAL A 920 14.74 14.51 -68.06
N THR A 921 14.47 14.97 -66.84
CA THR A 921 14.25 14.13 -65.66
C THR A 921 12.85 14.45 -65.15
N PRO A 922 11.81 13.77 -65.66
CA PRO A 922 10.44 14.05 -65.25
C PRO A 922 10.22 13.67 -63.78
N THR A 923 9.51 14.53 -63.05
CA THR A 923 9.11 14.30 -61.65
C THR A 923 7.63 13.92 -61.51
N ARG A 924 6.92 13.85 -62.63
CA ARG A 924 5.52 13.42 -62.83
C ARG A 924 5.30 13.16 -64.32
N ASP A 925 4.12 12.73 -64.72
CA ASP A 925 3.69 12.71 -66.12
C ASP A 925 3.98 14.07 -66.77
N THR A 926 4.78 14.05 -67.84
CA THR A 926 5.36 15.27 -68.42
C THR A 926 5.21 15.24 -69.93
N CYS A 927 4.81 16.36 -70.51
CA CYS A 927 4.84 16.54 -71.96
C CYS A 927 5.99 17.48 -72.35
N VAL A 928 6.87 17.01 -73.20
CA VAL A 928 7.90 17.79 -73.87
C VAL A 928 7.33 18.32 -75.18
N TYR A 929 7.34 19.63 -75.32
CA TYR A 929 6.88 20.28 -76.54
C TYR A 929 8.07 20.47 -77.48
N MET A 930 7.90 20.04 -78.72
CA MET A 930 8.86 20.18 -79.80
C MET A 930 8.33 21.18 -80.82
N ARG A 931 9.21 22.02 -81.36
CA ARG A 931 8.87 22.93 -82.46
C ARG A 931 9.90 22.80 -83.56
N VAL A 932 9.42 22.64 -84.78
CA VAL A 932 10.19 22.89 -85.99
C VAL A 932 10.08 24.37 -86.30
N GLU A 933 11.19 25.08 -86.28
CA GLU A 933 11.25 26.49 -86.62
C GLU A 933 12.12 26.72 -87.85
N ARG A 934 11.74 27.71 -88.66
CA ARG A 934 12.58 28.24 -89.73
C ARG A 934 13.73 29.01 -89.08
N ALA A 935 14.96 28.59 -89.33
CA ALA A 935 16.14 29.27 -88.81
C ALA A 935 16.37 30.55 -89.63
N ASP A 936 16.40 31.71 -88.95
CA ASP A 936 16.63 32.99 -89.62
C ASP A 936 18.02 33.05 -90.27
N TYR A 937 17.97 33.53 -91.51
CA TYR A 937 18.98 33.74 -92.55
C TYR A 937 20.43 34.03 -92.11
N ASP A 938 21.33 33.03 -92.13
CA ASP A 938 22.79 33.25 -92.09
C ASP A 938 23.33 33.51 -93.51
N GLY A 939 23.07 34.71 -94.05
CA GLY A 939 23.97 35.47 -94.93
C GLY A 939 24.66 34.85 -96.16
N VAL A 940 24.30 33.67 -96.68
CA VAL A 940 24.95 33.11 -97.88
C VAL A 940 24.07 33.34 -99.11
N SER A 941 24.39 34.39 -99.87
CA SER A 941 23.88 34.57 -101.22
C SER A 941 24.45 33.49 -102.15
N SER A 942 23.66 32.48 -102.52
CA SER A 942 23.94 31.70 -103.72
C SER A 942 23.08 32.18 -104.87
N THR A 943 23.76 32.73 -105.89
CA THR A 943 23.21 33.11 -107.18
C THR A 943 22.50 31.93 -107.85
N LYS A 944 21.36 32.22 -108.48
CA LYS A 944 20.59 31.34 -109.38
C LYS A 944 21.48 30.41 -110.20
N ASN A 945 21.42 29.11 -109.87
CA ASN A 945 21.12 27.98 -110.76
C ASN A 945 20.85 26.72 -109.93
#